data_AF-A0A5A8CJ71-F1
#
_entry.id   AF-A0A5A8CJ71-F1
#
_cell.length_a   1.000
_cell.length_b   1.000
_cell.length_c   1.000
_cell.angle_alpha   90.00
_cell.angle_beta   90.00
_cell.angle_gamma   90.00
#
_symmetry.space_group_name_H-M   'P 1'
#
loop_
_entity.id
_entity.type
_entity.pdbx_description
1 polymer ?
#
loop_
_entity_poly.entity_id
_entity_poly.type
_entity_poly.pdbx_seq_one_letter_code
_entity_poly.pdbx_strand_id
1 'polypeptide(L)'
;MAAERDSDVRAPQAVSSDGAVYETATGRAEAHYYHFSHDKAGMGSVDKAKVAAVVHSMSEGSSFYRNEERRDARIQQQIEGMRRRWQALREGGLELEGAAATARRERAAMETRRRLDRVWVVVDMDMFFAAVEMRDKPELRDQPMAVGGTGMLSTANYAARKFGVRSAMPGFIALKLCPSLVIVRPNYDKYKAAAKLAKQVFRRFDPQCVALSLDEAYLDVTDAVSRKLGGLPAAEMAAFHEAVWDVVAAIRRDVSVATGGLTCSAGAAPNAMLAKIASDMNKPDGQCLVPFDAGSILGFVGALPLRKLPGIGRVSETQLGGLGLRVVADVRDEAARLHCVLSPRMATWLHRVSLGIAESGRSGSEAGAQYRRKSISLERTFRDEGSLAALQATVAKLASKLSLQMQGSKAAAEAGSSGADGRQAEAGRAGSEAGAAEDDGVQAARPPRGHVPGFFGMADSDSDSDDAGRPKVRPAMRGRTVTVKLKLASFKVLQRSATLAEPTNSAEVISAACKRLVAQESERFKAAHGGRPLVLRLLGVKMHGLVFDDDVDEEERAAAGHMCKLDDGSDEDDGADGGSPERADSAVVGQGRRPVLRAVLDERLRQMRRHSQQSQQQHPAKRARRQPGGSSGQRSLSGFVSIS
;
A
#
# COMPACT_ATOMS: atom_id res chain seq x y z
N MET A 1 -35.94 24.08 10.48
CA MET A 1 -35.01 23.14 9.80
C MET A 1 -33.53 23.34 10.12
N ALA A 2 -33.16 24.19 11.11
CA ALA A 2 -31.77 24.34 11.58
C ALA A 2 -31.43 23.47 12.80
N ALA A 3 -32.43 22.98 13.54
CA ALA A 3 -32.24 22.26 14.81
C ALA A 3 -31.96 20.75 14.67
N GLU A 4 -32.02 20.17 13.46
CA GLU A 4 -31.72 18.75 13.22
C GLU A 4 -30.30 18.50 12.69
N ARG A 5 -29.49 19.55 12.46
CA ARG A 5 -28.13 19.42 11.88
C ARG A 5 -27.01 19.37 12.91
N ASP A 6 -27.30 19.74 14.16
CA ASP A 6 -26.31 19.76 15.25
C ASP A 6 -26.01 18.33 15.80
N SER A 7 -26.76 17.31 15.35
CA SER A 7 -26.52 15.90 15.72
C SER A 7 -25.41 15.20 14.94
N ASP A 8 -24.84 15.86 13.92
CA ASP A 8 -23.87 15.25 13.01
C ASP A 8 -22.41 15.40 13.48
N VAL A 9 -22.18 16.14 14.58
CA VAL A 9 -20.96 16.05 15.41
C VAL A 9 -21.20 15.02 16.53
N ARG A 10 -21.58 13.79 16.18
CA ARG A 10 -21.60 12.72 17.18
C ARG A 10 -20.17 12.26 17.45
N ALA A 11 -19.66 12.59 18.64
CA ALA A 11 -18.58 11.82 19.25
C ALA A 11 -18.89 10.32 19.07
N PRO A 12 -17.90 9.48 18.73
CA PRO A 12 -18.14 8.06 18.53
C PRO A 12 -18.91 7.53 19.73
N GLN A 13 -20.10 6.93 19.49
CA GLN A 13 -20.76 6.16 20.53
C GLN A 13 -19.71 5.18 21.06
N ALA A 14 -19.56 5.11 22.38
CA ALA A 14 -18.64 4.19 23.03
C ALA A 14 -18.91 2.79 22.46
N VAL A 15 -18.06 2.35 21.53
CA VAL A 15 -18.09 0.99 21.04
C VAL A 15 -17.67 0.19 22.26
N SER A 16 -18.58 -0.61 22.80
CA SER A 16 -18.26 -1.56 23.86
C SER A 16 -17.09 -2.41 23.35
N SER A 17 -15.89 -2.08 23.81
CA SER A 17 -14.69 -2.86 23.56
C SER A 17 -14.75 -4.04 24.51
N ASP A 18 -15.68 -4.96 24.24
CA ASP A 18 -15.56 -6.31 24.73
C ASP A 18 -14.34 -6.89 24.02
N GLY A 19 -13.18 -6.65 24.63
CA GLY A 19 -12.06 -7.58 24.57
C GLY A 19 -12.49 -8.87 25.26
N ALA A 20 -13.48 -9.55 24.69
CA ALA A 20 -14.03 -10.76 25.23
C ALA A 20 -12.95 -11.83 25.16
N VAL A 21 -12.39 -12.13 26.32
CA VAL A 21 -11.86 -13.46 26.61
C VAL A 21 -13.11 -14.33 26.72
N TYR A 22 -13.41 -15.09 25.67
CA TYR A 22 -14.51 -16.06 25.71
C TYR A 22 -14.01 -17.30 26.44
N GLU A 23 -14.47 -17.51 27.68
CA GLU A 23 -14.36 -18.82 28.34
C GLU A 23 -15.35 -19.79 27.67
N THR A 24 -14.83 -20.89 27.14
CA THR A 24 -15.65 -22.03 26.73
C THR A 24 -15.80 -23.01 27.88
N ALA A 25 -16.80 -23.90 27.79
CA ALA A 25 -17.09 -24.95 28.76
C ALA A 25 -15.91 -25.91 29.08
N THR A 26 -14.78 -25.80 28.36
CA THR A 26 -13.55 -26.58 28.55
C THR A 26 -12.45 -25.82 29.30
N GLY A 27 -12.69 -24.59 29.76
CA GLY A 27 -11.73 -23.80 30.56
C GLY A 27 -10.44 -23.41 29.83
N ARG A 28 -10.39 -23.60 28.51
CA ARG A 28 -9.30 -23.08 27.66
C ARG A 28 -9.72 -21.74 27.08
N ALA A 29 -8.90 -20.72 27.31
CA ALA A 29 -8.94 -19.50 26.51
C ALA A 29 -8.51 -19.84 25.07
N GLU A 30 -9.44 -20.31 24.24
CA GLU A 30 -9.22 -20.53 22.81
C GLU A 30 -9.23 -19.19 22.08
N ALA A 31 -8.22 -18.40 22.36
CA ALA A 31 -8.06 -17.08 21.83
C ALA A 31 -7.40 -17.14 20.45
N HIS A 32 -8.02 -16.44 19.49
CA HIS A 32 -7.41 -15.72 18.37
C HIS A 32 -7.33 -16.35 16.97
N TYR A 33 -7.85 -17.54 16.72
CA TYR A 33 -7.64 -18.17 15.41
C TYR A 33 -8.34 -17.50 14.22
N TYR A 34 -9.56 -17.07 14.46
CA TYR A 34 -10.42 -16.40 13.49
C TYR A 34 -11.09 -15.25 14.18
N HIS A 35 -10.29 -14.26 14.58
CA HIS A 35 -10.86 -13.06 15.15
C HIS A 35 -11.84 -12.49 14.11
N PHE A 36 -13.11 -12.38 14.51
CA PHE A 36 -14.09 -11.45 13.96
C PHE A 36 -13.61 -10.00 14.20
N SER A 37 -12.35 -9.69 13.91
CA SER A 37 -11.91 -8.33 13.68
C SER A 37 -12.15 -8.15 12.20
N HIS A 38 -13.25 -7.52 11.87
CA HIS A 38 -13.25 -6.13 11.45
C HIS A 38 -14.72 -5.75 11.51
N ASP A 39 -15.08 -4.81 12.38
CA ASP A 39 -16.35 -4.10 12.23
C ASP A 39 -16.25 -3.31 10.93
N LYS A 40 -16.58 -3.98 9.82
CA LYS A 40 -16.84 -3.33 8.55
C LYS A 40 -18.23 -2.74 8.60
N ALA A 41 -18.42 -1.67 7.85
CA ALA A 41 -19.74 -1.09 7.66
C ALA A 41 -20.78 -2.17 7.29
N GLY A 42 -21.94 -2.13 7.97
CA GLY A 42 -23.04 -3.07 7.82
C GLY A 42 -22.85 -4.45 8.47
N MET A 43 -21.90 -4.59 9.41
CA MET A 43 -21.70 -5.84 10.19
C MET A 43 -22.07 -5.71 11.68
N GLY A 44 -22.69 -4.60 12.10
CA GLY A 44 -22.97 -4.31 13.51
C GLY A 44 -23.89 -5.34 14.20
N SER A 45 -24.81 -5.96 13.46
CA SER A 45 -25.80 -6.92 13.98
C SER A 45 -25.38 -8.38 13.83
N VAL A 46 -24.13 -8.67 13.47
CA VAL A 46 -23.68 -10.03 13.16
C VAL A 46 -23.42 -10.81 14.45
N ASP A 47 -23.94 -12.04 14.51
CA ASP A 47 -23.57 -13.02 15.54
C ASP A 47 -22.11 -13.46 15.34
N LYS A 48 -21.21 -12.81 16.08
CA LYS A 48 -19.76 -13.04 16.00
C LYS A 48 -19.39 -14.46 16.43
N ALA A 49 -20.11 -15.03 17.41
CA ALA A 49 -19.84 -16.36 17.94
C ALA A 49 -20.20 -17.45 16.91
N LYS A 50 -21.38 -17.34 16.28
CA LYS A 50 -21.77 -18.24 15.20
C LYS A 50 -20.79 -18.21 14.02
N VAL A 51 -20.37 -17.01 13.60
CA VAL A 51 -19.40 -16.88 12.51
C VAL A 51 -18.07 -17.53 12.88
N ALA A 52 -17.56 -17.27 14.09
CA ALA A 52 -16.33 -17.88 14.57
C ALA A 52 -16.42 -19.42 14.61
N ALA A 53 -17.52 -19.98 15.11
CA ALA A 53 -17.74 -21.42 15.16
C ALA A 53 -17.76 -22.07 13.77
N VAL A 54 -18.45 -21.46 12.79
CA VAL A 54 -18.47 -21.95 11.40
C VAL A 54 -17.07 -21.91 10.81
N VAL A 55 -16.37 -20.79 10.94
CA VAL A 55 -15.02 -20.64 10.38
C VAL A 55 -14.05 -21.66 11.01
N HIS A 56 -14.13 -21.87 12.32
CA HIS A 56 -13.34 -22.87 13.04
C HIS A 56 -13.63 -24.28 12.51
N SER A 57 -14.89 -24.71 12.53
CA SER A 57 -15.28 -26.05 12.07
C SER A 57 -14.86 -26.36 10.63
N MET A 58 -14.83 -25.35 9.76
CA MET A 58 -14.41 -25.51 8.36
C MET A 58 -12.90 -25.45 8.14
N SER A 59 -12.13 -25.04 9.14
CA SER A 59 -10.69 -24.79 9.00
C SER A 59 -9.82 -25.65 9.90
N GLU A 60 -10.38 -26.16 11.00
CA GLU A 60 -9.70 -27.04 11.95
C GLU A 60 -8.99 -28.19 11.24
N GLY A 61 -7.77 -28.51 11.68
CA GLY A 61 -6.96 -29.58 11.08
C GLY A 61 -6.40 -29.26 9.68
N SER A 62 -6.70 -28.11 9.07
CA SER A 62 -6.10 -27.72 7.79
C SER A 62 -4.63 -27.29 7.93
N SER A 63 -3.86 -27.32 6.84
CA SER A 63 -2.49 -26.79 6.83
C SER A 63 -2.44 -25.27 7.01
N PHE A 64 -3.52 -24.57 6.63
CA PHE A 64 -3.69 -23.13 6.88
C PHE A 64 -3.81 -22.88 8.38
N TYR A 65 -4.71 -23.62 9.03
CA TYR A 65 -4.95 -23.52 10.46
C TYR A 65 -3.65 -23.72 11.24
N ARG A 66 -2.95 -24.85 11.06
CA ARG A 66 -1.65 -25.09 11.72
C ARG A 66 -0.57 -24.03 11.44
N ASN A 67 -0.65 -23.30 10.33
CA ASN A 67 0.25 -22.19 10.06
C ASN A 67 -0.10 -20.94 10.86
N GLU A 68 -1.38 -20.65 11.03
CA GLU A 68 -1.84 -19.54 11.87
C GLU A 68 -1.53 -19.81 13.36
N GLU A 69 -1.64 -21.06 13.85
CA GLU A 69 -1.20 -21.49 15.20
C GLU A 69 0.22 -21.03 15.49
N ARG A 70 1.13 -21.35 14.56
CA ARG A 70 2.56 -21.06 14.70
C ARG A 70 2.83 -19.57 14.65
N ARG A 71 2.03 -18.80 13.90
CA ARG A 71 2.15 -17.34 13.84
C ARG A 71 1.66 -16.71 15.14
N ASP A 72 0.55 -17.18 15.67
CA ASP A 72 -0.02 -16.69 16.91
C ASP A 72 0.88 -17.02 18.10
N ALA A 73 1.40 -18.24 18.19
CA ALA A 73 2.40 -18.60 19.21
C ALA A 73 3.63 -17.69 19.17
N ARG A 74 4.10 -17.31 17.97
CA ARG A 74 5.21 -16.35 17.81
C ARG A 74 4.83 -14.95 18.28
N ILE A 75 3.61 -14.50 17.99
CA ILE A 75 3.11 -13.19 18.44
C ILE A 75 3.00 -13.19 19.97
N GLN A 76 2.49 -14.26 20.59
CA GLN A 76 2.41 -14.39 22.04
C GLN A 76 3.79 -14.35 22.69
N GLN A 77 4.76 -15.09 22.14
CA GLN A 77 6.15 -15.02 22.62
C GLN A 77 6.73 -13.59 22.55
N GLN A 78 6.42 -12.84 21.48
CA GLN A 78 6.82 -11.43 21.37
C GLN A 78 6.14 -10.57 22.43
N ILE A 79 4.84 -10.77 22.67
CA ILE A 79 4.07 -10.05 23.68
C ILE A 79 4.64 -10.31 25.07
N GLU A 80 4.96 -11.55 25.42
CA GLU A 80 5.61 -11.87 26.70
C GLU A 80 6.95 -11.15 26.86
N GLY A 81 7.77 -11.11 25.80
CA GLY A 81 9.03 -10.35 25.81
C GLY A 81 8.81 -8.85 25.97
N MET A 82 7.77 -8.29 25.34
CA MET A 82 7.39 -6.90 25.50
C MET A 82 6.88 -6.61 26.92
N ARG A 83 6.02 -7.47 27.48
CA ARG A 83 5.49 -7.38 28.84
C ARG A 83 6.59 -7.42 29.89
N ARG A 84 7.54 -8.35 29.78
CA ARG A 84 8.69 -8.44 30.69
C ARG A 84 9.48 -7.14 30.72
N ARG A 85 9.77 -6.55 29.55
CA ARG A 85 10.44 -5.24 29.47
C ARG A 85 9.57 -4.14 30.06
N TRP A 86 8.28 -4.13 29.74
CA TRP A 86 7.33 -3.14 30.24
C TRP A 86 7.23 -3.12 31.77
N GLN A 87 7.18 -4.30 32.39
CA GLN A 87 7.09 -4.48 33.85
C GLN A 87 8.42 -4.20 34.56
N ALA A 88 9.56 -4.35 33.87
CA ALA A 88 10.87 -4.04 34.41
C ALA A 88 11.15 -2.53 34.51
N LEU A 89 10.39 -1.69 33.77
CA LEU A 89 10.52 -0.24 33.84
C LEU A 89 10.08 0.28 35.20
N ARG A 90 11.00 0.93 35.91
CA ARG A 90 10.74 1.57 37.21
C ARG A 90 10.34 3.02 37.01
N GLU A 91 9.31 3.45 37.73
CA GLU A 91 8.97 4.87 37.84
C GLU A 91 10.14 5.62 38.49
N GLY A 92 10.51 6.78 37.93
CA GLY A 92 11.71 7.52 38.33
C GLY A 92 13.05 6.86 37.94
N GLY A 93 13.03 5.79 37.14
CA GLY A 93 14.26 5.19 36.61
C GLY A 93 14.83 5.98 35.42
N LEU A 94 16.16 6.10 35.35
CA LEU A 94 16.88 6.86 34.31
C LEU A 94 16.44 6.53 32.87
N GLU A 95 16.17 5.25 32.59
CA GLU A 95 15.70 4.82 31.26
C GLU A 95 14.34 5.43 30.91
N LEU A 96 13.38 5.34 31.83
CA LEU A 96 12.03 5.87 31.62
C LEU A 96 12.02 7.41 31.62
N GLU A 97 12.85 8.03 32.44
CA GLU A 97 13.03 9.50 32.45
C GLU A 97 13.60 10.01 31.12
N GLY A 98 14.63 9.35 30.59
CA GLY A 98 15.20 9.68 29.27
C GLY A 98 14.20 9.48 28.13
N ALA A 99 13.39 8.42 28.21
CA ALA A 99 12.30 8.18 27.26
C ALA A 99 11.19 9.22 27.38
N ALA A 100 10.83 9.64 28.59
CA ALA A 100 9.85 10.70 28.84
C ALA A 100 10.32 12.06 28.31
N ALA A 101 11.61 12.40 28.52
CA ALA A 101 12.20 13.61 27.95
C ALA A 101 12.17 13.57 26.40
N THR A 102 12.46 12.42 25.81
CA THR A 102 12.35 12.21 24.35
C THR A 102 10.92 12.38 23.87
N ALA A 103 9.95 11.72 24.50
CA ALA A 103 8.54 11.85 24.15
C ALA A 103 8.07 13.31 24.25
N ARG A 104 8.40 14.03 25.32
CA ARG A 104 8.05 15.47 25.47
C ARG A 104 8.64 16.32 24.35
N ARG A 105 9.93 16.14 24.03
CA ARG A 105 10.62 16.86 22.94
C ARG A 105 9.97 16.58 21.58
N GLU A 106 9.71 15.30 21.30
CA GLU A 106 9.04 14.89 20.06
C GLU A 106 7.63 15.48 19.95
N ARG A 107 6.83 15.42 21.03
CA ARG A 107 5.50 16.03 21.07
C ARG A 107 5.56 17.52 20.77
N ALA A 108 6.43 18.27 21.47
CA ALA A 108 6.59 19.70 21.23
C ALA A 108 6.97 20.00 19.77
N ALA A 109 7.89 19.21 19.19
CA ALA A 109 8.29 19.36 17.79
C ALA A 109 7.19 18.98 16.78
N MET A 110 6.30 18.04 17.13
CA MET A 110 5.16 17.67 16.27
C MET A 110 4.05 18.72 16.34
N GLU A 111 3.75 19.23 17.53
CA GLU A 111 2.71 20.25 17.72
C GLU A 111 3.03 21.56 16.99
N THR A 112 4.31 21.98 16.95
CA THR A 112 4.71 23.16 16.17
C THR A 112 4.50 23.00 14.66
N ARG A 113 4.35 21.75 14.18
CA ARG A 113 4.11 21.42 12.77
C ARG A 113 2.65 21.06 12.48
N ARG A 114 1.75 21.14 13.48
CA ARG A 114 0.33 20.84 13.30
C ARG A 114 -0.27 21.82 12.29
N ARG A 115 -0.93 21.27 11.27
CA ARG A 115 -1.65 22.03 10.25
C ARG A 115 -3.15 21.83 10.46
N LEU A 116 -3.87 22.94 10.61
CA LEU A 116 -5.33 23.00 10.76
C LEU A 116 -5.99 23.85 9.67
N ASP A 117 -5.18 24.40 8.77
CA ASP A 117 -5.54 25.30 7.67
C ASP A 117 -5.83 24.56 6.35
N ARG A 118 -5.81 23.21 6.36
CA ARG A 118 -6.05 22.38 5.17
C ARG A 118 -7.29 21.54 5.37
N VAL A 119 -8.12 21.43 4.33
CA VAL A 119 -9.31 20.56 4.33
C VAL A 119 -9.03 19.34 3.48
N TRP A 120 -8.73 18.23 4.14
CA TRP A 120 -8.57 16.93 3.48
C TRP A 120 -9.89 16.19 3.45
N VAL A 121 -10.21 15.61 2.29
CA VAL A 121 -11.35 14.71 2.09
C VAL A 121 -10.83 13.36 1.62
N VAL A 122 -11.26 12.29 2.29
CA VAL A 122 -11.06 10.92 1.81
C VAL A 122 -12.40 10.37 1.38
N VAL A 123 -12.50 9.96 0.12
CA VAL A 123 -13.68 9.33 -0.46
C VAL A 123 -13.42 7.83 -0.58
N ASP A 124 -14.38 7.01 -0.15
CA ASP A 124 -14.35 5.55 -0.22
C ASP A 124 -15.69 5.03 -0.76
N MET A 125 -15.67 4.47 -1.97
CA MET A 125 -16.87 3.95 -2.65
C MET A 125 -17.50 2.79 -1.88
N ASP A 126 -18.81 2.80 -1.71
CA ASP A 126 -19.46 1.80 -0.87
C ASP A 126 -19.55 0.45 -1.58
N MET A 127 -18.97 -0.58 -0.96
CA MET A 127 -19.00 -1.97 -1.46
C MET A 127 -18.67 -2.08 -2.96
N PHE A 128 -17.70 -1.28 -3.42
CA PHE A 128 -17.52 -0.87 -4.82
C PHE A 128 -17.78 -1.93 -5.89
N PHE A 129 -17.05 -3.06 -5.89
CA PHE A 129 -17.25 -4.08 -6.93
C PHE A 129 -18.66 -4.68 -6.90
N ALA A 130 -19.23 -4.93 -5.72
CA ALA A 130 -20.60 -5.41 -5.61
C ALA A 130 -21.60 -4.33 -6.07
N ALA A 131 -21.37 -3.06 -5.74
CA ALA A 131 -22.21 -1.96 -6.20
C ALA A 131 -22.21 -1.83 -7.73
N VAL A 132 -21.06 -2.01 -8.39
CA VAL A 132 -20.98 -2.03 -9.86
C VAL A 132 -21.78 -3.20 -10.44
N GLU A 133 -21.66 -4.41 -9.89
CA GLU A 133 -22.45 -5.55 -10.37
C GLU A 133 -23.96 -5.35 -10.14
N MET A 134 -24.37 -4.79 -8.99
CA MET A 134 -25.78 -4.49 -8.67
C MET A 134 -26.36 -3.32 -9.48
N ARG A 135 -25.52 -2.41 -9.97
CA ARG A 135 -25.93 -1.38 -10.92
C ARG A 135 -26.26 -2.00 -12.27
N ASP A 136 -25.39 -2.88 -12.76
CA ASP A 136 -25.53 -3.52 -14.07
C ASP A 136 -26.57 -4.67 -14.07
N LYS A 137 -26.85 -5.26 -12.90
CA LYS A 137 -27.82 -6.35 -12.68
C LYS A 137 -28.69 -6.04 -11.46
N PRO A 138 -29.79 -5.31 -11.64
CA PRO A 138 -30.65 -4.85 -10.54
C PRO A 138 -31.16 -5.97 -9.64
N GLU A 139 -31.37 -7.18 -10.16
CA GLU A 139 -31.82 -8.36 -9.41
C GLU A 139 -30.87 -8.79 -8.28
N LEU A 140 -29.60 -8.38 -8.32
CA LEU A 140 -28.62 -8.65 -7.27
C LEU A 140 -28.79 -7.77 -6.02
N ARG A 141 -29.58 -6.70 -6.09
CA ARG A 141 -29.81 -5.78 -4.95
C ARG A 141 -30.57 -6.44 -3.82
N ASP A 142 -31.49 -7.32 -4.17
CA ASP A 142 -32.40 -8.00 -3.24
C ASP A 142 -31.83 -9.32 -2.69
N GLN A 143 -30.59 -9.65 -3.04
CA GLN A 143 -29.95 -10.90 -2.68
C GLN A 143 -28.63 -10.68 -1.92
N PRO A 144 -28.28 -11.54 -0.94
CA PRO A 144 -26.93 -11.55 -0.41
C PRO A 144 -25.96 -11.95 -1.54
N MET A 145 -25.03 -11.06 -1.88
CA MET A 145 -24.08 -11.29 -2.97
C MET A 145 -22.65 -10.88 -2.62
N ALA A 146 -21.68 -11.57 -3.21
CA ALA A 146 -20.27 -11.26 -3.09
C ALA A 146 -19.55 -11.34 -4.45
N VAL A 147 -18.50 -10.54 -4.62
CA VAL A 147 -17.63 -10.59 -5.80
C VAL A 147 -16.37 -11.37 -5.45
N GLY A 148 -16.00 -12.34 -6.27
CA GLY A 148 -14.78 -13.15 -6.10
C GLY A 148 -14.95 -14.56 -6.64
N GLY A 149 -14.53 -15.55 -5.85
CA GLY A 149 -14.74 -16.95 -6.15
C GLY A 149 -14.74 -17.81 -4.90
N THR A 150 -14.94 -19.12 -5.08
CA THR A 150 -14.96 -20.09 -3.96
C THR A 150 -13.67 -20.08 -3.15
N GLY A 151 -12.52 -19.77 -3.78
CA GLY A 151 -11.24 -19.66 -3.09
C GLY A 151 -11.08 -18.38 -2.25
N MET A 152 -11.64 -17.26 -2.69
CA MET A 152 -11.52 -15.97 -2.00
C MET A 152 -12.53 -14.94 -2.50
N LEU A 153 -13.16 -14.21 -1.58
CA LEU A 153 -14.02 -13.07 -1.87
C LEU A 153 -13.23 -11.76 -1.86
N SER A 154 -13.48 -10.90 -2.84
CA SER A 154 -12.95 -9.54 -2.93
C SER A 154 -13.79 -8.55 -2.13
N THR A 155 -15.12 -8.60 -2.26
CA THR A 155 -16.06 -7.77 -1.49
C THR A 155 -17.41 -8.45 -1.37
N ALA A 156 -18.27 -7.94 -0.49
CA ALA A 156 -19.63 -8.40 -0.27
C ALA A 156 -20.57 -7.20 -0.11
N ASN A 157 -21.80 -7.33 -0.61
CA ASN A 157 -22.82 -6.31 -0.42
C ASN A 157 -23.31 -6.28 1.05
N TYR A 158 -24.03 -5.22 1.43
CA TYR A 158 -24.50 -5.07 2.81
C TYR A 158 -25.47 -6.17 3.24
N ALA A 159 -26.28 -6.73 2.32
CA ALA A 159 -27.14 -7.86 2.62
C ALA A 159 -26.33 -9.10 3.05
N ALA A 160 -25.27 -9.45 2.33
CA ALA A 160 -24.39 -10.56 2.68
C ALA A 160 -23.59 -10.31 3.97
N ARG A 161 -23.19 -9.06 4.23
CA ARG A 161 -22.45 -8.68 5.44
C ARG A 161 -23.21 -8.97 6.74
N LYS A 162 -24.55 -8.91 6.73
CA LYS A 162 -25.40 -9.30 7.87
C LYS A 162 -25.23 -10.76 8.30
N PHE A 163 -24.76 -11.63 7.40
CA PHE A 163 -24.46 -13.04 7.69
C PHE A 163 -22.99 -13.27 8.10
N GLY A 164 -22.19 -12.21 8.21
CA GLY A 164 -20.75 -12.30 8.46
C GLY A 164 -19.90 -12.45 7.20
N VAL A 165 -20.49 -12.47 6.00
CA VAL A 165 -19.76 -12.57 4.73
C VAL A 165 -19.00 -11.27 4.46
N ARG A 166 -17.71 -11.37 4.13
CA ARG A 166 -16.83 -10.21 3.97
C ARG A 166 -15.69 -10.45 2.98
N SER A 167 -15.06 -9.35 2.55
CA SER A 167 -13.79 -9.39 1.82
C SER A 167 -12.73 -10.22 2.55
N ALA A 168 -11.85 -10.86 1.79
CA ALA A 168 -10.77 -11.73 2.28
C ALA A 168 -11.25 -12.99 3.03
N MET A 169 -12.53 -13.35 2.91
CA MET A 169 -13.08 -14.63 3.35
C MET A 169 -13.07 -15.63 2.17
N PRO A 170 -12.70 -16.91 2.38
CA PRO A 170 -12.90 -17.94 1.36
C PRO A 170 -14.39 -18.09 1.01
N GLY A 171 -14.72 -18.13 -0.28
CA GLY A 171 -16.11 -18.22 -0.74
C GLY A 171 -16.83 -19.50 -0.27
N PHE A 172 -16.13 -20.62 -0.12
CA PHE A 172 -16.74 -21.84 0.43
C PHE A 172 -17.17 -21.71 1.89
N ILE A 173 -16.46 -20.91 2.70
CA ILE A 173 -16.87 -20.61 4.08
C ILE A 173 -18.05 -19.64 4.06
N ALA A 174 -18.01 -18.64 3.18
CA ALA A 174 -19.11 -17.69 3.02
C ALA A 174 -20.44 -18.37 2.63
N LEU A 175 -20.39 -19.38 1.75
CA LEU A 175 -21.55 -20.21 1.40
C LEU A 175 -22.09 -21.03 2.58
N LYS A 176 -21.22 -21.43 3.52
CA LYS A 176 -21.67 -22.10 4.76
C LYS A 176 -22.37 -21.12 5.71
N LEU A 177 -21.90 -19.87 5.77
CA LEU A 177 -22.53 -18.79 6.57
C LEU A 177 -23.86 -18.33 5.97
N CYS A 178 -23.93 -18.25 4.65
CA CYS A 178 -25.09 -17.80 3.89
C CYS A 178 -25.30 -18.73 2.68
N PRO A 179 -26.11 -19.80 2.83
CA PRO A 179 -26.35 -20.77 1.75
C PRO A 179 -26.97 -20.18 0.48
N SER A 180 -27.72 -19.08 0.60
CA SER A 180 -28.31 -18.34 -0.51
C SER A 180 -27.38 -17.31 -1.15
N LEU A 181 -26.08 -17.27 -0.76
CA LEU A 181 -25.12 -16.29 -1.26
C LEU A 181 -24.84 -16.47 -2.76
N VAL A 182 -25.01 -15.41 -3.53
CA VAL A 182 -24.60 -15.36 -4.94
C VAL A 182 -23.16 -14.87 -5.04
N ILE A 183 -22.28 -15.70 -5.62
CA ILE A 183 -20.88 -15.32 -5.89
C ILE A 183 -20.72 -14.94 -7.36
N VAL A 184 -20.44 -13.67 -7.62
CA VAL A 184 -20.20 -13.11 -8.95
C VAL A 184 -18.70 -13.08 -9.23
N ARG A 185 -18.29 -13.51 -10.43
CA ARG A 185 -16.88 -13.42 -10.85
C ARG A 185 -16.48 -11.96 -11.09
N PRO A 186 -15.28 -11.53 -10.67
CA PRO A 186 -14.86 -10.15 -10.83
C PRO A 186 -14.69 -9.75 -12.30
N ASN A 187 -15.18 -8.56 -12.65
CA ASN A 187 -14.97 -7.91 -13.93
C ASN A 187 -14.19 -6.60 -13.75
N TYR A 188 -12.87 -6.69 -13.82
CA TYR A 188 -11.99 -5.54 -13.54
C TYR A 188 -12.09 -4.40 -14.55
N ASP A 189 -12.50 -4.67 -15.79
CA ASP A 189 -12.62 -3.61 -16.80
C ASP A 189 -13.80 -2.70 -16.46
N LYS A 190 -14.93 -3.26 -16.02
CA LYS A 190 -16.06 -2.50 -15.47
C LYS A 190 -15.65 -1.66 -14.25
N TYR A 191 -14.90 -2.26 -13.33
CA TYR A 191 -14.48 -1.58 -12.09
C TYR A 191 -13.53 -0.42 -12.40
N LYS A 192 -12.59 -0.60 -13.34
CA LYS A 192 -11.70 0.47 -13.80
C LYS A 192 -12.49 1.58 -14.51
N ALA A 193 -13.46 1.24 -15.34
CA ALA A 193 -14.30 2.23 -16.03
C ALA A 193 -15.10 3.08 -15.03
N ALA A 194 -15.74 2.47 -14.03
CA ALA A 194 -16.46 3.18 -12.98
C ALA A 194 -15.52 4.05 -12.12
N ALA A 195 -14.35 3.52 -11.75
CA ALA A 195 -13.33 4.28 -11.01
C ALA A 195 -12.82 5.48 -11.80
N LYS A 196 -12.66 5.36 -13.13
CA LYS A 196 -12.26 6.47 -14.00
C LYS A 196 -13.28 7.61 -13.96
N LEU A 197 -14.58 7.30 -14.00
CA LEU A 197 -15.65 8.29 -13.90
C LEU A 197 -15.63 9.00 -12.54
N ALA A 198 -15.51 8.26 -11.44
CA ALA A 198 -15.39 8.86 -10.10
C ALA A 198 -14.15 9.76 -9.98
N LYS A 199 -12.99 9.33 -10.51
CA LYS A 199 -11.76 10.13 -10.53
C LYS A 199 -11.87 11.42 -11.34
N GLN A 200 -12.64 11.42 -12.43
CA GLN A 200 -12.92 12.65 -13.18
C GLN A 200 -13.69 13.66 -12.32
N VAL A 201 -14.62 13.20 -11.48
CA VAL A 201 -15.30 14.07 -10.51
C VAL A 201 -14.31 14.60 -9.48
N PHE A 202 -13.48 13.74 -8.89
CA PHE A 202 -12.51 14.15 -7.86
C PHE A 202 -11.58 15.26 -8.34
N ARG A 203 -11.10 15.18 -9.59
CA ARG A 203 -10.21 16.19 -10.20
C ARG A 203 -10.81 17.58 -10.37
N ARG A 204 -12.14 17.71 -10.36
CA ARG A 204 -12.82 19.01 -10.37
C ARG A 204 -12.69 19.74 -9.03
N PHE A 205 -12.50 18.98 -7.94
CA PHE A 205 -12.35 19.52 -6.58
C PHE A 205 -10.89 19.61 -6.14
N ASP A 206 -10.07 18.64 -6.57
CA ASP A 206 -8.61 18.66 -6.41
C ASP A 206 -7.94 18.06 -7.67
N PRO A 207 -7.39 18.89 -8.58
CA PRO A 207 -6.69 18.41 -9.78
C PRO A 207 -5.53 17.44 -9.47
N GLN A 208 -4.94 17.57 -8.29
CA GLN A 208 -3.79 16.80 -7.82
C GLN A 208 -4.20 15.70 -6.82
N CYS A 209 -5.47 15.29 -6.82
CA CYS A 209 -5.97 14.21 -5.97
C CYS A 209 -5.18 12.90 -6.17
N VAL A 210 -5.06 12.11 -5.10
CA VAL A 210 -4.32 10.84 -5.10
C VAL A 210 -5.30 9.69 -4.88
N ALA A 211 -5.43 8.80 -5.85
CA ALA A 211 -6.22 7.58 -5.71
C ALA A 211 -5.32 6.41 -5.26
N LEU A 212 -5.56 5.86 -4.06
CA LEU A 212 -4.79 4.70 -3.56
C LEU A 212 -5.28 3.36 -4.12
N SER A 213 -6.54 3.31 -4.54
CA SER A 213 -7.15 2.12 -5.12
C SER A 213 -8.13 2.51 -6.24
N LEU A 214 -8.97 1.56 -6.67
CA LEU A 214 -10.07 1.85 -7.60
C LEU A 214 -11.22 2.58 -6.91
N ASP A 215 -11.39 2.38 -5.60
CA ASP A 215 -12.52 2.84 -4.80
C ASP A 215 -12.17 3.92 -3.77
N GLU A 216 -10.88 4.26 -3.59
CA GLU A 216 -10.44 5.21 -2.57
C GLU A 216 -9.59 6.34 -3.16
N ALA A 217 -9.89 7.58 -2.76
CA ALA A 217 -9.15 8.78 -3.15
C ALA A 217 -9.00 9.79 -2.02
N TYR A 218 -7.87 10.50 -2.04
CA TYR A 218 -7.48 11.56 -1.12
C TYR A 218 -7.44 12.87 -1.87
N LEU A 219 -8.22 13.84 -1.40
CA LEU A 219 -8.38 15.15 -2.00
C LEU A 219 -8.01 16.21 -0.98
N ASP A 220 -7.29 17.23 -1.40
CA ASP A 220 -7.15 18.48 -0.66
C ASP A 220 -8.12 19.50 -1.28
N VAL A 221 -9.26 19.71 -0.60
CA VAL A 221 -10.36 20.54 -1.11
C VAL A 221 -10.34 21.95 -0.53
N THR A 222 -9.20 22.36 0.06
CA THR A 222 -9.04 23.68 0.69
C THR A 222 -9.50 24.81 -0.25
N ASP A 223 -9.12 24.78 -1.52
CA ASP A 223 -9.49 25.81 -2.49
C ASP A 223 -10.98 25.77 -2.89
N ALA A 224 -11.59 24.58 -2.90
CA ALA A 224 -13.02 24.44 -3.15
C ALA A 224 -13.84 25.01 -1.99
N VAL A 225 -13.40 24.80 -0.75
CA VAL A 225 -14.03 25.36 0.45
C VAL A 225 -13.84 26.88 0.49
N SER A 226 -12.64 27.39 0.22
CA SER A 226 -12.39 28.84 0.15
C SER A 226 -13.27 29.54 -0.88
N ARG A 227 -13.46 28.95 -2.07
CA ARG A 227 -14.39 29.48 -3.09
C ARG A 227 -15.84 29.47 -2.61
N LYS A 228 -16.27 28.41 -1.91
CA LYS A 228 -17.62 28.29 -1.36
C LYS A 228 -17.89 29.35 -0.28
N LEU A 229 -16.88 29.73 0.49
CA LEU A 229 -16.96 30.80 1.48
C LEU A 229 -16.99 32.21 0.88
N GLY A 230 -16.64 32.38 -0.41
CA GLY A 230 -16.75 33.68 -1.09
C GLY A 230 -15.87 34.79 -0.51
N GLY A 231 -14.77 34.45 0.15
CA GLY A 231 -13.89 35.43 0.80
C GLY A 231 -14.40 35.95 2.15
N LEU A 232 -15.50 35.39 2.69
CA LEU A 232 -15.87 35.62 4.08
C LEU A 232 -14.72 35.17 5.00
N PRO A 233 -14.26 36.01 5.94
CA PRO A 233 -13.26 35.57 6.89
C PRO A 233 -13.80 34.38 7.68
N ALA A 234 -12.98 33.35 7.87
CA ALA A 234 -13.30 32.15 8.66
C ALA A 234 -13.48 32.46 10.17
N ALA A 235 -13.87 33.68 10.53
CA ALA A 235 -14.16 34.10 11.90
C ALA A 235 -15.40 33.38 12.46
N GLU A 236 -16.30 32.90 11.60
CA GLU A 236 -17.43 32.06 11.98
C GLU A 236 -17.13 30.59 11.67
N MET A 237 -16.66 29.85 12.67
CA MET A 237 -16.37 28.41 12.56
C MET A 237 -17.56 27.60 12.01
N ALA A 238 -18.79 28.03 12.30
CA ALA A 238 -20.01 27.44 11.77
C ALA A 238 -20.11 27.56 10.23
N ALA A 239 -19.83 28.74 9.68
CA ALA A 239 -19.84 28.96 8.23
C ALA A 239 -18.76 28.11 7.53
N PHE A 240 -17.57 27.99 8.15
CA PHE A 240 -16.52 27.11 7.66
C PHE A 240 -16.95 25.64 7.64
N HIS A 241 -17.53 25.13 8.74
CA HIS A 241 -18.03 23.75 8.80
C HIS A 241 -19.13 23.47 7.77
N GLU A 242 -20.10 24.37 7.61
CA GLU A 242 -21.15 24.24 6.58
C GLU A 242 -20.56 24.22 5.17
N ALA A 243 -19.57 25.08 4.88
CA ALA A 243 -18.91 25.08 3.57
C ALA A 243 -18.16 23.76 3.29
N VAL A 244 -17.46 23.20 4.29
CA VAL A 244 -16.82 21.88 4.16
C VAL A 244 -17.88 20.80 3.91
N TRP A 245 -18.95 20.79 4.70
CA TRP A 245 -20.04 19.84 4.57
C TRP A 245 -20.67 19.84 3.17
N ASP A 246 -20.96 21.03 2.65
CA ASP A 246 -21.53 21.24 1.32
C ASP A 246 -20.60 20.76 0.20
N VAL A 247 -19.30 21.03 0.31
CA VAL A 247 -18.31 20.57 -0.68
C VAL A 247 -18.23 19.04 -0.70
N VAL A 248 -18.22 18.40 0.48
CA VAL A 248 -18.20 16.93 0.57
C VAL A 248 -19.49 16.32 0.02
N ALA A 249 -20.65 16.90 0.35
CA ALA A 249 -21.94 16.47 -0.18
C ALA A 249 -21.99 16.63 -1.71
N ALA A 250 -21.39 17.70 -2.24
CA ALA A 250 -21.28 17.90 -3.68
C ALA A 250 -20.42 16.86 -4.37
N ILE A 251 -19.27 16.49 -3.78
CA ILE A 251 -18.43 15.40 -4.31
C ILE A 251 -19.25 14.11 -4.40
N ARG A 252 -19.92 13.72 -3.32
CA ARG A 252 -20.70 12.47 -3.26
C ARG A 252 -21.84 12.44 -4.27
N ARG A 253 -22.60 13.54 -4.38
CA ARG A 253 -23.68 13.69 -5.37
C ARG A 253 -23.16 13.57 -6.79
N ASP A 254 -22.09 14.30 -7.11
CA ASP A 254 -21.53 14.33 -8.46
C ASP A 254 -20.94 12.98 -8.86
N VAL A 255 -20.34 12.23 -7.91
CA VAL A 255 -19.91 10.84 -8.12
C VAL A 255 -21.10 9.94 -8.44
N SER A 256 -22.18 10.03 -7.65
CA SER A 256 -23.39 9.23 -7.88
C SER A 256 -23.97 9.49 -9.27
N VAL A 257 -24.10 10.75 -9.66
CA VAL A 257 -24.56 11.13 -11.01
C VAL A 257 -23.62 10.59 -12.10
N ALA A 258 -22.32 10.86 -12.00
CA ALA A 258 -21.35 10.51 -13.05
C ALA A 258 -21.17 8.99 -13.23
N THR A 259 -21.41 8.21 -12.18
CA THR A 259 -21.21 6.74 -12.20
C THR A 259 -22.50 5.96 -12.44
N GLY A 260 -23.63 6.64 -12.67
CA GLY A 260 -24.93 6.00 -12.87
C GLY A 260 -25.49 5.38 -11.59
N GLY A 261 -25.29 6.05 -10.44
CA GLY A 261 -25.90 5.72 -9.16
C GLY A 261 -25.00 4.95 -8.17
N LEU A 262 -23.66 4.94 -8.33
CA LEU A 262 -22.79 4.36 -7.31
C LEU A 262 -22.60 5.36 -6.15
N THR A 263 -22.79 4.90 -4.92
CA THR A 263 -22.61 5.73 -3.73
C THR A 263 -21.18 5.68 -3.21
N CYS A 264 -20.79 6.73 -2.51
CA CYS A 264 -19.56 6.76 -1.75
C CYS A 264 -19.78 7.44 -0.40
N SER A 265 -18.97 7.02 0.57
CA SER A 265 -18.87 7.71 1.85
C SER A 265 -17.61 8.53 1.90
N ALA A 266 -17.63 9.63 2.66
CA ALA A 266 -16.52 10.58 2.69
C ALA A 266 -16.23 11.10 4.09
N GLY A 267 -14.95 11.24 4.43
CA GLY A 267 -14.51 11.86 5.67
C GLY A 267 -13.76 13.14 5.38
N ALA A 268 -14.04 14.20 6.13
CA ALA A 268 -13.34 15.48 6.03
C ALA A 268 -12.61 15.80 7.33
N ALA A 269 -11.37 16.28 7.25
CA ALA A 269 -10.56 16.60 8.42
C ALA A 269 -9.36 17.51 8.08
N PRO A 270 -8.64 18.03 9.09
CA PRO A 270 -7.39 18.79 8.91
C PRO A 270 -6.24 18.04 8.22
N ASN A 271 -6.28 16.70 8.19
CA ASN A 271 -5.27 15.88 7.54
C ASN A 271 -5.85 14.57 6.98
N ALA A 272 -5.15 14.00 6.02
CA ALA A 272 -5.52 12.78 5.32
C ALA A 272 -5.77 11.56 6.23
N MET A 273 -5.02 11.43 7.34
CA MET A 273 -5.19 10.31 8.27
C MET A 273 -6.54 10.41 8.99
N LEU A 274 -6.85 11.57 9.56
CA LEU A 274 -8.13 11.81 10.23
C LEU A 274 -9.31 11.73 9.25
N ALA A 275 -9.15 12.27 8.04
CA ALA A 275 -10.15 12.18 6.99
C ALA A 275 -10.42 10.72 6.59
N LYS A 276 -9.38 9.88 6.51
CA LYS A 276 -9.54 8.44 6.26
C LYS A 276 -10.32 7.76 7.38
N ILE A 277 -10.03 8.07 8.64
CA ILE A 277 -10.79 7.53 9.79
C ILE A 277 -12.27 7.92 9.70
N ALA A 278 -12.55 9.20 9.45
CA ALA A 278 -13.91 9.73 9.33
C ALA A 278 -14.70 9.11 8.17
N SER A 279 -14.03 8.80 7.05
CA SER A 279 -14.68 8.21 5.87
C SER A 279 -15.37 6.87 6.12
N ASP A 280 -14.96 6.15 7.17
CA ASP A 280 -15.54 4.86 7.56
C ASP A 280 -16.66 4.98 8.61
N MET A 281 -16.85 6.14 9.26
CA MET A 281 -17.73 6.27 10.43
C MET A 281 -19.21 6.18 10.07
N ASN A 282 -19.64 6.87 9.02
CA ASN A 282 -21.04 6.99 8.61
C ASN A 282 -21.36 6.19 7.34
N LYS A 283 -20.64 5.10 7.08
CA LYS A 283 -20.92 4.21 5.95
C LYS A 283 -22.24 3.42 6.17
N PRO A 284 -23.02 3.14 5.11
CA PRO A 284 -22.86 3.59 3.72
C PRO A 284 -23.45 4.96 3.41
N ASP A 285 -23.06 5.51 2.25
CA ASP A 285 -23.58 6.74 1.66
C ASP A 285 -23.74 7.87 2.68
N GLY A 286 -22.71 8.07 3.49
CA GLY A 286 -22.68 9.09 4.52
C GLY A 286 -21.39 9.87 4.50
N GLN A 287 -21.35 10.94 5.28
CA GLN A 287 -20.14 11.71 5.49
C GLN A 287 -19.92 12.05 6.96
N CYS A 288 -18.67 12.28 7.33
CA CYS A 288 -18.28 12.64 8.69
C CYS A 288 -17.19 13.72 8.66
N LEU A 289 -17.31 14.71 9.54
CA LEU A 289 -16.37 15.82 9.68
C LEU A 289 -15.65 15.70 11.03
N VAL A 290 -14.32 15.70 11.01
CA VAL A 290 -13.50 15.85 12.21
C VAL A 290 -13.29 17.35 12.48
N PRO A 291 -13.40 17.81 13.74
CA PRO A 291 -13.16 19.21 14.09
C PRO A 291 -11.77 19.73 13.67
N PHE A 292 -11.68 21.04 13.45
CA PHE A 292 -10.48 21.75 12.99
C PHE A 292 -9.71 22.45 14.12
N ASP A 293 -9.90 22.01 15.36
CA ASP A 293 -9.19 22.50 16.53
C ASP A 293 -8.41 21.38 17.24
N ALA A 294 -7.25 21.73 17.81
CA ALA A 294 -6.35 20.74 18.39
C ALA A 294 -6.96 19.98 19.58
N GLY A 295 -7.76 20.65 20.42
CA GLY A 295 -8.35 20.05 21.62
C GLY A 295 -9.37 18.97 21.26
N SER A 296 -10.32 19.29 20.38
CA SER A 296 -11.34 18.36 19.90
C SER A 296 -10.73 17.23 19.08
N ILE A 297 -9.66 17.46 18.32
CA ILE A 297 -8.93 16.39 17.63
C ILE A 297 -8.34 15.40 18.64
N LEU A 298 -7.74 15.87 19.74
CA LEU A 298 -7.20 14.99 20.77
C LEU A 298 -8.29 14.17 21.47
N GLY A 299 -9.45 14.79 21.72
CA GLY A 299 -10.63 14.09 22.26
C GLY A 299 -11.16 13.04 21.27
N PHE A 300 -11.39 13.44 20.02
CA PHE A 300 -11.86 12.57 18.94
C PHE A 300 -10.93 11.37 18.75
N VAL A 301 -9.64 11.62 18.52
CA VAL A 301 -8.67 10.55 18.24
C VAL A 301 -8.46 9.66 19.47
N GLY A 302 -8.42 10.25 20.67
CA GLY A 302 -8.17 9.54 21.92
C GLY A 302 -9.22 8.49 22.26
N ALA A 303 -10.49 8.74 21.90
CA ALA A 303 -11.60 7.82 22.13
C ALA A 303 -11.64 6.63 21.16
N LEU A 304 -10.84 6.65 20.08
CA LEU A 304 -10.86 5.59 19.08
C LEU A 304 -10.23 4.30 19.61
N PRO A 305 -10.81 3.12 19.31
CA PRO A 305 -10.10 1.86 19.43
C PRO A 305 -8.84 1.86 18.55
N LEU A 306 -7.74 1.26 19.01
CA LEU A 306 -6.47 1.24 18.27
C LEU A 306 -6.60 0.75 16.84
N ARG A 307 -7.49 -0.21 16.59
CA ARG A 307 -7.74 -0.80 15.27
C ARG A 307 -8.30 0.18 14.23
N LYS A 308 -8.86 1.31 14.68
CA LYS A 308 -9.35 2.37 13.79
C LYS A 308 -8.23 3.24 13.22
N LEU A 309 -7.02 3.23 13.81
CA LEU A 309 -5.88 3.95 13.25
C LEU A 309 -5.36 3.28 11.97
N PRO A 310 -5.25 4.00 10.84
CA PRO A 310 -4.60 3.49 9.64
C PRO A 310 -3.17 3.04 9.94
N GLY A 311 -2.85 1.79 9.59
CA GLY A 311 -1.55 1.17 9.85
C GLY A 311 -1.52 0.24 11.07
N ILE A 312 -2.50 0.30 11.98
CA ILE A 312 -2.62 -0.66 13.08
C ILE A 312 -3.37 -1.91 12.60
N GLY A 313 -2.62 -2.94 12.24
CA GLY A 313 -3.10 -4.29 11.88
C GLY A 313 -3.56 -5.14 13.08
N ARG A 314 -4.14 -6.32 12.83
CA ARG A 314 -4.45 -7.36 13.85
C ARG A 314 -3.25 -7.60 14.78
N VAL A 315 -2.06 -7.77 14.19
CA VAL A 315 -0.84 -8.09 14.94
C VAL A 315 -0.46 -6.96 15.88
N SER A 316 -0.40 -5.72 15.39
CA SER A 316 -0.06 -4.56 16.20
C SER A 316 -1.11 -4.29 17.28
N GLU A 317 -2.40 -4.41 16.95
CA GLU A 317 -3.50 -4.33 17.91
C GLU A 317 -3.36 -5.39 19.02
N THR A 318 -3.05 -6.64 18.66
CA THR A 318 -2.87 -7.72 19.64
C THR A 318 -1.62 -7.49 20.50
N GLN A 319 -0.54 -6.97 19.92
CA GLN A 319 0.69 -6.65 20.66
C GLN A 319 0.48 -5.51 21.66
N LEU A 320 -0.16 -4.41 21.23
CA LEU A 320 -0.46 -3.26 22.08
C LEU A 320 -1.51 -3.62 23.15
N GLY A 321 -2.54 -4.39 22.78
CA GLY A 321 -3.51 -4.95 23.72
C GLY A 321 -2.88 -5.92 24.72
N GLY A 322 -1.82 -6.62 24.30
CA GLY A 322 -0.96 -7.40 25.19
C GLY A 322 -0.33 -6.54 26.28
N LEU A 323 -0.01 -5.27 26.00
CA LEU A 323 0.51 -4.31 26.99
C LEU A 323 -0.59 -3.61 27.80
N GLY A 324 -1.86 -3.95 27.58
CA GLY A 324 -3.01 -3.32 28.25
C GLY A 324 -3.60 -2.12 27.51
N LEU A 325 -3.06 -1.75 26.34
CA LEU A 325 -3.50 -0.59 25.57
C LEU A 325 -4.69 -0.96 24.66
N ARG A 326 -5.81 -0.23 24.76
CA ARG A 326 -7.08 -0.50 24.07
C ARG A 326 -7.52 0.64 23.17
N VAL A 327 -7.33 1.88 23.62
CA VAL A 327 -7.70 3.09 22.90
C VAL A 327 -6.47 3.92 22.58
N VAL A 328 -6.62 4.86 21.65
CA VAL A 328 -5.50 5.70 21.20
C VAL A 328 -4.98 6.61 22.33
N ALA A 329 -5.85 7.03 23.26
CA ALA A 329 -5.43 7.76 24.45
C ALA A 329 -4.34 7.01 25.24
N ASP A 330 -4.49 5.69 25.44
CA ASP A 330 -3.50 4.88 26.15
C ASP A 330 -2.11 4.96 25.50
N VAL A 331 -2.05 4.96 24.16
CA VAL A 331 -0.79 5.08 23.41
C VAL A 331 -0.14 6.44 23.61
N ARG A 332 -0.93 7.51 23.67
CA ARG A 332 -0.43 8.87 23.94
C ARG A 332 0.10 8.97 25.36
N ASP A 333 -0.66 8.45 26.33
CA ASP A 333 -0.37 8.62 27.75
C ASP A 333 0.82 7.73 28.16
N GLU A 334 0.99 6.58 27.50
CA GLU A 334 2.12 5.65 27.69
C GLU A 334 3.26 5.80 26.67
N ALA A 335 3.34 6.95 25.98
CA ALA A 335 4.34 7.17 24.93
C ALA A 335 5.79 6.92 25.42
N ALA A 336 6.11 7.33 26.65
CA ALA A 336 7.43 7.11 27.25
C ALA A 336 7.78 5.62 27.39
N ARG A 337 6.87 4.80 27.94
CA ARG A 337 7.10 3.35 28.07
C ARG A 337 7.21 2.68 26.70
N LEU A 338 6.42 3.14 25.72
CA LEU A 338 6.49 2.64 24.35
C LEU A 338 7.85 2.92 23.68
N HIS A 339 8.51 4.03 23.99
CA HIS A 339 9.88 4.31 23.52
C HIS A 339 10.92 3.32 24.07
N CYS A 340 10.72 2.76 25.26
CA CYS A 340 11.61 1.73 25.83
C CYS A 340 11.36 0.33 25.23
N VAL A 341 10.11 0.02 24.89
CA VAL A 341 9.73 -1.35 24.50
C VAL A 341 9.67 -1.54 22.98
N LEU A 342 9.38 -0.51 22.20
CA LEU A 342 9.28 -0.59 20.75
C LEU A 342 10.55 -0.08 20.05
N SER A 343 10.64 -0.32 18.74
CA SER A 343 11.68 0.35 17.96
C SER A 343 11.40 1.87 17.92
N PRO A 344 12.44 2.72 17.86
CA PRO A 344 12.25 4.17 17.85
C PRO A 344 11.28 4.64 16.76
N ARG A 345 11.38 4.07 15.56
CA ARG A 345 10.47 4.38 14.44
C ARG A 345 9.00 4.09 14.77
N MET A 346 8.72 2.97 15.42
CA MET A 346 7.34 2.59 15.77
C MET A 346 6.82 3.45 16.91
N ALA A 347 7.63 3.69 17.95
CA ALA A 347 7.25 4.53 19.09
C ALA A 347 6.93 5.97 18.65
N THR A 348 7.82 6.61 17.89
CA THR A 348 7.60 7.96 17.34
C THR A 348 6.38 8.00 16.41
N TRP A 349 6.19 6.99 15.57
CA TRP A 349 5.00 6.93 14.71
C TRP A 349 3.71 6.82 15.52
N LEU A 350 3.65 5.92 16.51
CA LEU A 350 2.50 5.73 17.40
C LEU A 350 2.17 7.00 18.18
N HIS A 351 3.19 7.64 18.75
CA HIS A 351 3.02 8.89 19.49
C HIS A 351 2.48 10.01 18.59
N ARG A 352 2.97 10.10 17.35
CA ARG A 352 2.47 11.09 16.39
C ARG A 352 1.00 10.88 16.05
N VAL A 353 0.63 9.66 15.67
CA VAL A 353 -0.76 9.37 15.26
C VAL A 353 -1.73 9.47 16.44
N SER A 354 -1.26 9.23 17.67
CA SER A 354 -2.08 9.40 18.88
C SER A 354 -2.37 10.85 19.25
N LEU A 355 -1.61 11.80 18.68
CA LEU A 355 -1.88 13.24 18.75
C LEU A 355 -2.80 13.72 17.61
N GLY A 356 -3.25 12.82 16.73
CA GLY A 356 -4.01 13.16 15.53
C GLY A 356 -3.20 13.90 14.47
N ILE A 357 -1.86 13.82 14.53
CA ILE A 357 -0.94 14.47 13.61
C ILE A 357 -0.54 13.47 12.51
N ALA A 358 -0.51 13.94 11.26
CA ALA A 358 0.00 13.18 10.13
C ALA A 358 1.21 13.90 9.50
N GLU A 359 1.99 13.19 8.70
CA GLU A 359 3.01 13.81 7.85
C GLU A 359 2.30 14.75 6.86
N SER A 360 2.64 16.03 6.90
CA SER A 360 2.09 17.04 6.00
C SER A 360 2.68 16.83 4.60
N GLY A 361 1.93 16.15 3.74
CA GLY A 361 2.28 16.01 2.34
C GLY A 361 1.38 14.98 1.65
N ARG A 362 0.98 15.28 0.41
CA ARG A 362 0.58 14.22 -0.52
C ARG A 362 1.75 13.25 -0.56
N SER A 363 1.57 11.99 -0.15
CA SER A 363 2.66 11.00 -0.04
C SER A 363 3.65 11.10 -1.22
N GLY A 364 4.79 11.75 -0.98
CA GLY A 364 5.68 12.29 -2.00
C GLY A 364 6.28 13.59 -1.48
N SER A 365 7.47 13.48 -0.90
CA SER A 365 8.30 14.60 -0.42
C SER A 365 8.27 15.81 -1.35
N GLU A 366 7.98 17.00 -0.80
CA GLU A 366 8.09 18.29 -1.47
C GLU A 366 7.22 18.42 -2.73
N ALA A 367 6.86 19.66 -3.09
CA ALA A 367 6.11 19.92 -4.31
C ALA A 367 6.96 19.50 -5.53
N GLY A 368 6.87 18.24 -5.97
CA GLY A 368 7.57 17.74 -7.16
C GLY A 368 7.92 16.25 -7.19
N ALA A 369 8.08 15.55 -6.06
CA ALA A 369 8.48 14.14 -6.10
C ALA A 369 7.27 13.23 -6.43
N GLN A 370 7.09 12.92 -7.71
CA GLN A 370 6.15 11.88 -8.12
C GLN A 370 6.53 10.56 -7.43
N TYR A 371 5.56 9.92 -6.78
CA TYR A 371 5.77 8.59 -6.19
C TYR A 371 6.20 7.61 -7.28
N ARG A 372 7.49 7.27 -7.32
CA ARG A 372 7.99 6.22 -8.21
C ARG A 372 7.87 4.86 -7.55
N ARG A 373 7.32 3.92 -8.32
CA ARG A 373 7.15 2.53 -7.91
C ARG A 373 8.52 1.92 -7.54
N LYS A 374 8.62 1.32 -6.35
CA LYS A 374 9.87 0.68 -5.88
C LYS A 374 10.06 -0.76 -6.34
N SER A 375 8.96 -1.40 -6.75
CA SER A 375 8.96 -2.80 -7.19
C SER A 375 7.70 -3.16 -7.96
N ILE A 376 7.79 -4.16 -8.82
CA ILE A 376 6.66 -4.75 -9.55
C ILE A 376 6.68 -6.26 -9.37
N SER A 377 5.52 -6.90 -9.22
CA SER A 377 5.44 -8.35 -9.00
C SER A 377 4.17 -8.97 -9.52
N LEU A 378 4.27 -10.23 -9.93
CA LEU A 378 3.14 -11.09 -10.22
C LEU A 378 3.25 -12.38 -9.42
N GLU A 379 2.13 -12.84 -8.87
CA GLU A 379 2.06 -14.11 -8.17
C GLU A 379 0.82 -14.90 -8.55
N ARG A 380 0.91 -16.21 -8.37
CA ARG A 380 -0.18 -17.14 -8.68
C ARG A 380 -0.27 -18.21 -7.63
N THR A 381 -1.49 -18.40 -7.10
CA THR A 381 -1.86 -19.56 -6.30
C THR A 381 -2.34 -20.68 -7.22
N PHE A 382 -1.98 -21.91 -6.92
CA PHE A 382 -2.35 -23.13 -7.65
C PHE A 382 -2.53 -24.29 -6.66
N ARG A 383 -3.02 -25.44 -7.16
CA ARG A 383 -3.04 -26.69 -6.38
C ARG A 383 -1.62 -27.12 -6.07
N ASP A 384 -1.41 -27.85 -4.99
CA ASP A 384 -0.08 -28.28 -4.57
C ASP A 384 0.72 -28.94 -5.72
N GLU A 385 1.91 -28.42 -5.99
CA GLU A 385 2.79 -28.81 -7.09
C GLU A 385 4.22 -29.02 -6.58
N GLY A 386 4.79 -30.18 -6.87
CA GLY A 386 6.14 -30.57 -6.46
C GLY A 386 7.12 -30.81 -7.62
N SER A 387 6.63 -30.81 -8.86
CA SER A 387 7.45 -30.98 -10.05
C SER A 387 8.25 -29.72 -10.37
N LEU A 388 9.58 -29.83 -10.34
CA LEU A 388 10.46 -28.71 -10.71
C LEU A 388 10.15 -28.18 -12.11
N ALA A 389 9.86 -29.05 -13.08
CA ALA A 389 9.51 -28.65 -14.44
C ALA A 389 8.22 -27.82 -14.48
N ALA A 390 7.17 -28.22 -13.75
CA ALA A 390 5.90 -27.49 -13.68
C ALA A 390 6.07 -26.13 -12.97
N LEU A 391 6.87 -26.08 -11.91
CA LEU A 391 7.21 -24.83 -11.21
C LEU A 391 8.00 -23.87 -12.12
N GLN A 392 8.98 -24.38 -12.87
CA GLN A 392 9.76 -23.61 -13.84
C GLN A 392 8.90 -23.11 -15.02
N ALA A 393 7.91 -23.89 -15.47
CA ALA A 393 6.93 -23.45 -16.46
C ALA A 393 6.05 -22.32 -15.92
N THR A 394 5.68 -22.38 -14.64
CA THR A 394 4.93 -21.30 -13.97
C THR A 394 5.78 -20.02 -13.84
N VAL A 395 7.06 -20.16 -13.50
CA VAL A 395 8.03 -19.04 -13.51
C VAL A 395 8.08 -18.37 -14.87
N ALA A 396 8.22 -19.15 -15.96
CA ALA A 396 8.30 -18.59 -17.31
C ALA A 396 7.06 -17.75 -17.65
N LYS A 397 5.86 -18.28 -17.36
CA LYS A 397 4.60 -17.55 -17.57
C LYS A 397 4.51 -16.26 -16.77
N LEU A 398 4.96 -16.27 -15.51
CA LEU A 398 4.95 -15.06 -14.66
C LEU A 398 6.00 -14.04 -15.11
N ALA A 399 7.19 -14.49 -15.50
CA ALA A 399 8.26 -13.63 -16.00
C ALA A 399 7.86 -12.93 -17.30
N SER A 400 7.25 -13.64 -18.26
CA SER A 400 6.76 -13.03 -19.51
C SER A 400 5.68 -11.98 -19.25
N LYS A 401 4.72 -12.25 -18.37
CA LYS A 401 3.69 -11.26 -18.01
C LYS A 401 4.27 -10.05 -17.28
N LEU A 402 5.23 -10.27 -16.39
CA LEU A 402 5.88 -9.20 -15.64
C LEU A 402 6.70 -8.31 -16.57
N SER A 403 7.46 -8.93 -17.49
CA SER A 403 8.22 -8.25 -18.54
C SER A 403 7.31 -7.36 -19.40
N LEU A 404 6.16 -7.87 -19.85
CA LEU A 404 5.18 -7.07 -20.60
C LEU A 404 4.68 -5.85 -19.80
N GLN A 405 4.39 -6.01 -18.50
CA GLN A 405 4.01 -4.88 -17.65
C GLN A 405 5.15 -3.87 -17.43
N MET A 406 6.40 -4.31 -17.55
CA MET A 406 7.59 -3.46 -17.39
C MET A 406 7.95 -2.68 -18.67
N GLN A 407 7.46 -3.09 -19.85
CA GLN A 407 7.79 -2.44 -21.13
C GLN A 407 7.02 -1.13 -21.40
N GLY A 408 6.13 -0.71 -20.50
CA GLY A 408 5.41 0.56 -20.64
C GLY A 408 4.35 0.57 -21.75
N SER A 409 3.73 1.74 -21.99
CA SER A 409 2.55 1.84 -22.86
C SER A 409 2.86 1.89 -24.37
N LYS A 410 4.09 2.24 -24.78
CA LYS A 410 4.51 2.31 -26.19
C LYS A 410 4.63 0.93 -26.85
N ALA A 411 5.28 -0.03 -26.19
CA ALA A 411 5.47 -1.38 -26.73
C ALA A 411 4.17 -2.20 -26.78
N ALA A 412 3.23 -1.96 -25.86
CA ALA A 412 1.94 -2.65 -25.83
C ALA A 412 1.06 -2.31 -27.05
N ALA A 413 1.20 -1.12 -27.63
CA ALA A 413 0.49 -0.70 -28.84
C ALA A 413 1.08 -1.37 -30.11
N GLU A 414 2.40 -1.52 -30.18
CA GLU A 414 3.10 -2.14 -31.31
C GLU A 414 2.96 -3.68 -31.34
N ALA A 415 2.86 -4.32 -30.18
CA ALA A 415 2.56 -5.76 -30.09
C ALA A 415 1.10 -6.11 -30.44
N GLY A 416 0.18 -5.13 -30.37
CA GLY A 416 -1.23 -5.30 -30.72
C GLY A 416 -1.51 -5.20 -32.22
N SER A 417 -0.69 -4.48 -32.99
CA SER A 417 -0.88 -4.31 -34.44
C SER A 417 -0.29 -5.47 -35.26
N SER A 418 0.67 -6.21 -34.72
CA SER A 418 1.31 -7.35 -35.40
C SER A 418 0.51 -8.67 -35.33
N GLY A 419 -0.63 -8.69 -34.64
CA GLY A 419 -1.51 -9.87 -34.51
C GLY A 419 -2.74 -9.90 -35.42
N ALA A 420 -2.92 -8.91 -36.30
CA ALA A 420 -4.13 -8.76 -37.11
C ALA A 420 -4.04 -9.35 -38.54
N ASP A 421 -2.85 -9.66 -39.05
CA ASP A 421 -2.66 -10.19 -40.42
C ASP A 421 -2.47 -11.71 -40.45
N GLY A 422 -3.52 -12.47 -40.13
CA GLY A 422 -3.41 -13.94 -40.20
C GLY A 422 -4.70 -14.75 -40.11
N ARG A 423 -5.89 -14.15 -40.31
CA ARG A 423 -7.15 -14.92 -40.36
C ARG A 423 -8.15 -14.34 -41.36
N GLN A 424 -7.87 -14.52 -42.64
CA GLN A 424 -8.89 -14.56 -43.68
C GLN A 424 -8.50 -15.60 -44.74
N ALA A 425 -9.02 -16.82 -44.60
CA ALA A 425 -9.37 -17.72 -45.69
C ALA A 425 -10.07 -18.96 -45.09
N GLU A 426 -11.03 -19.50 -45.84
CA GLU A 426 -11.85 -20.69 -45.54
C GLU A 426 -13.09 -20.47 -44.66
N ALA A 427 -14.10 -19.84 -45.26
CA ALA A 427 -15.50 -20.22 -45.01
C ALA A 427 -16.17 -20.47 -46.36
N GLY A 428 -16.48 -21.72 -46.67
CA GLY A 428 -17.11 -22.14 -47.91
C GLY A 428 -17.85 -23.47 -47.76
N ARG A 429 -19.18 -23.35 -47.61
CA ARG A 429 -20.25 -24.29 -48.02
C ARG A 429 -20.41 -25.65 -47.33
N ALA A 430 -21.64 -25.80 -46.80
CA ALA A 430 -22.57 -26.95 -46.79
C ALA A 430 -23.18 -27.05 -45.38
N GLY A 431 -24.48 -27.22 -45.14
CA GLY A 431 -25.63 -27.61 -45.95
C GLY A 431 -26.66 -28.10 -44.94
N SER A 432 -27.91 -27.71 -45.11
CA SER A 432 -29.07 -28.01 -44.26
C SER A 432 -29.38 -29.50 -44.15
N GLU A 433 -29.87 -29.95 -42.99
CA GLU A 433 -31.03 -30.86 -42.91
C GLU A 433 -31.58 -30.95 -41.46
N ALA A 434 -32.90 -31.12 -41.38
CA ALA A 434 -33.72 -31.12 -40.17
C ALA A 434 -34.07 -32.55 -39.73
N GLY A 435 -34.43 -32.76 -38.46
CA GLY A 435 -35.06 -34.02 -38.03
C GLY A 435 -35.15 -34.26 -36.53
N ALA A 436 -36.34 -33.98 -35.98
CA ALA A 436 -37.11 -34.73 -34.96
C ALA A 436 -36.55 -35.10 -33.56
N ALA A 437 -37.51 -35.18 -32.64
CA ALA A 437 -37.45 -35.36 -31.20
C ALA A 437 -37.13 -36.80 -30.74
N GLU A 438 -36.62 -36.97 -29.50
CA GLU A 438 -37.30 -37.62 -28.36
C GLU A 438 -36.38 -37.72 -27.13
N ASP A 439 -37.01 -38.16 -26.04
CA ASP A 439 -36.75 -38.07 -24.60
C ASP A 439 -35.56 -38.89 -24.03
N ASP A 440 -35.37 -38.76 -22.72
CA ASP A 440 -34.59 -39.57 -21.75
C ASP A 440 -33.29 -38.98 -21.16
N GLY A 441 -33.28 -38.93 -19.82
CA GLY A 441 -32.20 -39.59 -19.08
C GLY A 441 -31.24 -38.71 -18.28
N VAL A 442 -31.50 -38.64 -16.97
CA VAL A 442 -30.58 -38.25 -15.90
C VAL A 442 -29.17 -38.84 -16.09
N GLN A 443 -28.12 -38.01 -16.12
CA GLN A 443 -26.78 -38.41 -15.64
C GLN A 443 -25.86 -37.22 -15.33
N ALA A 444 -25.13 -37.38 -14.22
CA ALA A 444 -24.22 -36.42 -13.62
C ALA A 444 -23.02 -36.06 -14.52
N ALA A 445 -22.84 -34.77 -14.80
CA ALA A 445 -21.69 -34.25 -15.53
C ALA A 445 -20.72 -33.49 -14.62
N ARG A 446 -19.45 -33.93 -14.66
CA ARG A 446 -18.26 -33.35 -14.04
C ARG A 446 -18.15 -31.83 -14.32
N PRO A 447 -17.72 -30.99 -13.36
CA PRO A 447 -17.40 -29.61 -13.67
C PRO A 447 -16.07 -29.51 -14.45
N PRO A 448 -15.99 -28.64 -15.47
CA PRO A 448 -14.78 -28.46 -16.26
C PRO A 448 -13.66 -27.78 -15.47
N ARG A 449 -12.42 -28.04 -15.90
CA ARG A 449 -11.16 -27.52 -15.37
C ARG A 449 -11.18 -25.98 -15.30
N GLY A 450 -11.52 -25.45 -14.12
CA GLY A 450 -11.51 -24.01 -13.83
C GLY A 450 -10.12 -23.49 -13.47
N HIS A 451 -9.57 -22.65 -14.33
CA HIS A 451 -8.42 -21.79 -14.04
C HIS A 451 -8.81 -20.80 -12.93
N VAL A 452 -8.14 -20.82 -11.79
CA VAL A 452 -8.38 -19.87 -10.69
C VAL A 452 -7.44 -18.67 -10.84
N PRO A 453 -7.93 -17.45 -11.09
CA PRO A 453 -7.12 -16.24 -10.96
C PRO A 453 -7.17 -15.79 -9.50
N GLY A 454 -6.11 -16.04 -8.76
CA GLY A 454 -5.84 -15.32 -7.51
C GLY A 454 -5.10 -14.03 -7.86
N PHE A 455 -5.73 -12.88 -7.64
CA PHE A 455 -5.10 -11.56 -7.80
C PHE A 455 -5.41 -10.74 -6.54
N PHE A 456 -4.39 -10.52 -5.72
CA PHE A 456 -4.33 -9.43 -4.75
C PHE A 456 -2.96 -8.78 -4.97
N GLY A 457 -2.87 -8.01 -6.05
CA GLY A 457 -1.86 -6.98 -6.23
C GLY A 457 -2.46 -5.65 -5.81
N MET A 458 -1.67 -4.81 -5.12
CA MET A 458 -1.95 -3.38 -5.00
C MET A 458 -2.39 -2.87 -6.36
N ALA A 459 -3.57 -2.27 -6.45
CA ALA A 459 -4.03 -1.63 -7.67
C ALA A 459 -3.00 -0.57 -8.07
N ASP A 460 -2.63 -0.55 -9.35
CA ASP A 460 -1.77 0.50 -9.91
C ASP A 460 -2.43 1.86 -9.63
N SER A 461 -1.90 2.61 -8.67
CA SER A 461 -2.26 4.00 -8.37
C SER A 461 -1.52 4.96 -9.30
N ASP A 462 -1.42 4.62 -10.58
CA ASP A 462 -0.89 5.53 -11.59
C ASP A 462 -2.09 6.34 -12.10
N SER A 463 -2.05 7.66 -11.90
CA SER A 463 -3.08 8.56 -12.43
C SER A 463 -3.09 8.49 -13.96
N ASP A 464 -4.21 8.06 -14.55
CA ASP A 464 -4.33 7.80 -15.99
C ASP A 464 -4.27 9.07 -16.89
N SER A 465 -4.03 10.24 -16.33
CA SER A 465 -3.94 11.48 -17.11
C SER A 465 -2.96 12.49 -16.51
N ASP A 466 -2.26 13.21 -17.38
CA ASP A 466 -1.52 14.42 -17.01
C ASP A 466 -2.47 15.60 -16.71
N ASP A 467 -1.89 16.73 -16.30
CA ASP A 467 -2.61 17.96 -15.95
C ASP A 467 -3.38 18.56 -17.16
N ALA A 468 -3.06 18.13 -18.38
CA ALA A 468 -3.70 18.54 -19.63
C ALA A 468 -4.75 17.53 -20.14
N GLY A 469 -5.07 16.49 -19.36
CA GLY A 469 -6.05 15.46 -19.74
C GLY A 469 -5.54 14.46 -20.79
N ARG A 470 -4.24 14.46 -21.12
CA ARG A 470 -3.64 13.46 -22.01
C ARG A 470 -3.35 12.17 -21.25
N PRO A 471 -3.47 10.99 -21.88
CA PRO A 471 -3.13 9.72 -21.24
C PRO A 471 -1.68 9.75 -20.77
N LYS A 472 -1.44 9.54 -19.46
CA LYS A 472 -0.07 9.45 -18.95
C LYS A 472 0.57 8.19 -19.53
N VAL A 473 1.57 8.36 -20.40
CA VAL A 473 2.35 7.25 -20.95
C VAL A 473 3.13 6.63 -19.79
N ARG A 474 2.90 5.35 -19.49
CA ARG A 474 3.71 4.67 -18.47
C ARG A 474 5.11 4.47 -19.03
N PRO A 475 6.16 5.04 -18.40
CA PRO A 475 7.52 4.82 -18.85
C PRO A 475 7.87 3.34 -18.72
N ALA A 476 8.68 2.86 -19.66
CA ALA A 476 9.27 1.55 -19.51
C ALA A 476 10.20 1.55 -18.27
N MET A 477 10.26 0.40 -17.61
CA MET A 477 11.00 0.21 -16.37
C MET A 477 11.86 -1.04 -16.47
N ARG A 478 13.06 -0.98 -15.89
CA ARG A 478 14.02 -2.09 -15.80
C ARG A 478 14.35 -2.33 -14.33
N GLY A 479 14.45 -3.59 -13.91
CA GLY A 479 14.72 -3.94 -12.50
C GLY A 479 16.07 -4.61 -12.33
N ARG A 480 16.77 -4.31 -11.24
CA ARG A 480 18.10 -4.86 -10.95
C ARG A 480 18.08 -6.13 -10.09
N THR A 481 17.08 -6.29 -9.24
CA THR A 481 17.00 -7.45 -8.33
C THR A 481 15.73 -8.25 -8.59
N VAL A 482 15.89 -9.54 -8.89
CA VAL A 482 14.78 -10.48 -9.02
C VAL A 482 14.55 -11.21 -7.71
N THR A 483 13.30 -11.41 -7.33
CA THR A 483 12.91 -12.16 -6.13
C THR A 483 11.81 -13.17 -6.49
N VAL A 484 12.00 -14.43 -6.11
CA VAL A 484 10.94 -15.44 -6.13
C VAL A 484 10.30 -15.56 -4.75
N LYS A 485 8.96 -15.52 -4.72
CA LYS A 485 8.15 -15.79 -3.53
C LYS A 485 7.59 -17.20 -3.66
N LEU A 486 7.87 -18.06 -2.69
CA LEU A 486 7.47 -19.46 -2.69
C LEU A 486 6.60 -19.70 -1.47
N LYS A 487 5.34 -20.09 -1.66
CA LYS A 487 4.47 -20.51 -0.55
C LYS A 487 4.34 -22.03 -0.61
N LEU A 488 4.75 -22.70 0.45
CA LEU A 488 4.65 -24.14 0.57
C LEU A 488 3.20 -24.58 0.76
N ALA A 489 2.90 -25.86 0.51
CA ALA A 489 1.61 -26.48 0.85
C ALA A 489 1.19 -26.24 2.31
N SER A 490 2.18 -26.11 3.21
CA SER A 490 2.04 -25.78 4.63
C SER A 490 1.80 -24.29 4.93
N PHE A 491 1.56 -23.46 3.91
CA PHE A 491 1.39 -22.00 3.97
C PHE A 491 2.62 -21.19 4.43
N LYS A 492 3.73 -21.85 4.80
CA LYS A 492 5.01 -21.19 5.04
C LYS A 492 5.46 -20.46 3.77
N VAL A 493 5.83 -19.19 3.91
CA VAL A 493 6.34 -18.36 2.81
C VAL A 493 7.85 -18.26 2.91
N LEU A 494 8.53 -18.48 1.78
CA LEU A 494 9.96 -18.28 1.58
C LEU A 494 10.16 -17.23 0.48
N GLN A 495 11.23 -16.47 0.58
CA GLN A 495 11.68 -15.56 -0.47
C GLN A 495 13.15 -15.81 -0.78
N ARG A 496 13.49 -15.79 -2.06
CA ARG A 496 14.87 -15.88 -2.55
C ARG A 496 15.09 -14.82 -3.60
N SER A 497 16.23 -14.15 -3.56
CA SER A 497 16.53 -13.04 -4.45
C SER A 497 17.93 -13.16 -5.05
N ALA A 498 18.10 -12.61 -6.24
CA ALA A 498 19.39 -12.42 -6.88
C ALA A 498 19.44 -11.03 -7.51
N THR A 499 20.56 -10.33 -7.32
CA THR A 499 20.83 -9.07 -8.01
C THR A 499 21.56 -9.36 -9.32
N LEU A 500 21.05 -8.81 -10.41
CA LEU A 500 21.58 -8.96 -11.76
C LEU A 500 22.71 -7.95 -12.00
N ALA A 501 23.57 -8.26 -12.96
CA ALA A 501 24.68 -7.38 -13.34
C ALA A 501 24.16 -6.00 -13.80
N GLU A 502 23.14 -6.02 -14.66
CA GLU A 502 22.49 -4.84 -15.21
C GLU A 502 20.97 -4.89 -14.98
N PRO A 503 20.29 -3.74 -14.83
CA PRO A 503 18.84 -3.68 -14.79
C PRO A 503 18.21 -4.22 -16.09
N THR A 504 17.17 -5.04 -15.97
CA THR A 504 16.51 -5.66 -17.13
C THR A 504 14.99 -5.65 -17.01
N ASN A 505 14.34 -5.72 -18.16
CA ASN A 505 12.93 -6.06 -18.32
C ASN A 505 12.74 -7.26 -19.28
N SER A 506 13.80 -7.97 -19.68
CA SER A 506 13.72 -9.15 -20.55
C SER A 506 13.09 -10.33 -19.82
N ALA A 507 12.08 -10.94 -20.44
CA ALA A 507 11.41 -12.12 -19.93
C ALA A 507 12.39 -13.29 -19.77
N GLU A 508 13.32 -13.46 -20.71
CA GLU A 508 14.32 -14.53 -20.74
C GLU A 508 15.27 -14.43 -19.54
N VAL A 509 15.83 -13.24 -19.31
CA VAL A 509 16.77 -12.99 -18.21
C VAL A 509 16.09 -13.18 -16.85
N ILE A 510 14.89 -12.61 -16.68
CA ILE A 510 14.09 -12.75 -15.45
C ILE A 510 13.75 -14.23 -15.21
N SER A 511 13.26 -14.92 -16.24
CA SER A 511 12.89 -16.33 -16.18
C SER A 511 14.07 -17.23 -15.81
N ALA A 512 15.22 -17.05 -16.46
CA ALA A 512 16.43 -17.83 -16.18
C ALA A 512 16.90 -17.66 -14.73
N ALA A 513 16.95 -16.41 -14.24
CA ALA A 513 17.35 -16.13 -12.86
C ALA A 513 16.36 -16.72 -11.85
N CYS A 514 15.06 -16.59 -12.07
CA CYS A 514 14.03 -17.19 -11.22
C CYS A 514 14.07 -18.73 -11.22
N LYS A 515 14.22 -19.37 -12.39
CA LYS A 515 14.31 -20.83 -12.51
C LYS A 515 15.49 -21.39 -11.71
N ARG A 516 16.63 -20.70 -11.75
CA ARG A 516 17.81 -21.05 -10.94
C ARG A 516 17.53 -20.93 -9.44
N LEU A 517 16.89 -19.85 -8.99
CA LEU A 517 16.51 -19.68 -7.58
C LEU A 517 15.54 -20.77 -7.09
N VAL A 518 14.57 -21.15 -7.93
CA VAL A 518 13.62 -22.24 -7.62
C VAL A 518 14.33 -23.60 -7.57
N ALA A 519 15.23 -23.89 -8.50
CA ALA A 519 16.00 -25.14 -8.49
C ALA A 519 16.90 -25.25 -7.26
N GLN A 520 17.64 -24.19 -6.93
CA GLN A 520 18.47 -24.13 -5.72
C GLN A 520 17.66 -24.35 -4.45
N GLU A 521 16.49 -23.71 -4.31
CA GLU A 521 15.64 -23.93 -3.14
C GLU A 521 15.04 -25.34 -3.11
N SER A 522 14.73 -25.93 -4.27
CA SER A 522 14.23 -27.30 -4.36
C SER A 522 15.27 -28.30 -3.83
N GLU A 523 16.54 -28.16 -4.23
CA GLU A 523 17.63 -29.00 -3.75
C GLU A 523 17.93 -28.76 -2.26
N ARG A 524 17.97 -27.49 -1.82
CA ARG A 524 18.12 -27.15 -0.40
C ARG A 524 17.02 -27.77 0.45
N PHE A 525 15.78 -27.74 -0.03
CA PHE A 525 14.65 -28.32 0.68
C PHE A 525 14.77 -29.84 0.76
N LYS A 526 15.09 -30.53 -0.35
CA LYS A 526 15.30 -31.98 -0.38
C LYS A 526 16.38 -32.41 0.62
N ALA A 527 17.53 -31.72 0.61
CA ALA A 527 18.64 -32.01 1.52
C ALA A 527 18.22 -31.88 3.01
N ALA A 528 17.46 -30.82 3.34
CA ALA A 528 17.01 -30.57 4.71
C ALA A 528 15.83 -31.47 5.17
N HIS A 529 15.16 -32.19 4.26
CA HIS A 529 13.93 -32.93 4.56
C HIS A 529 13.97 -34.39 4.10
N GLY A 530 15.16 -35.00 4.08
CA GLY A 530 15.34 -36.43 3.81
C GLY A 530 14.91 -36.84 2.40
N GLY A 531 15.22 -36.02 1.40
CA GLY A 531 14.90 -36.29 -0.01
C GLY A 531 13.48 -35.92 -0.44
N ARG A 532 12.60 -35.49 0.48
CA ARG A 532 11.23 -35.07 0.13
C ARG A 532 11.23 -33.84 -0.78
N PRO A 533 10.39 -33.80 -1.83
CA PRO A 533 10.34 -32.68 -2.76
C PRO A 533 9.74 -31.42 -2.10
N LEU A 534 10.16 -30.26 -2.61
CA LEU A 534 9.55 -28.97 -2.29
C LEU A 534 8.16 -28.90 -2.93
N VAL A 535 7.09 -28.89 -2.13
CA VAL A 535 5.71 -28.76 -2.61
C VAL A 535 5.20 -27.35 -2.39
N LEU A 536 4.86 -26.66 -3.49
CA LEU A 536 4.39 -25.28 -3.50
C LEU A 536 2.91 -25.18 -3.86
N ARG A 537 2.26 -24.16 -3.30
CA ARG A 537 0.87 -23.76 -3.62
C ARG A 537 0.75 -22.33 -4.15
N LEU A 538 1.83 -21.54 -4.06
CA LEU A 538 1.94 -20.24 -4.70
C LEU A 538 3.37 -19.98 -5.11
N LEU A 539 3.52 -19.39 -6.29
CA LEU A 539 4.78 -18.88 -6.80
C LEU A 539 4.58 -17.43 -7.27
N GLY A 540 5.51 -16.56 -6.91
CA GLY A 540 5.56 -15.17 -7.37
C GLY A 540 6.93 -14.78 -7.88
N VAL A 541 6.95 -13.89 -8.87
CA VAL A 541 8.13 -13.25 -9.43
C VAL A 541 8.03 -11.76 -9.19
N LYS A 542 9.09 -11.16 -8.66
CA LYS A 542 9.15 -9.75 -8.30
C LYS A 542 10.45 -9.12 -8.78
N MET A 543 10.36 -7.93 -9.34
CA MET A 543 11.50 -7.07 -9.68
C MET A 543 11.57 -5.89 -8.72
N HIS A 544 12.79 -5.59 -8.27
CA HIS A 544 13.17 -4.53 -7.35
C HIS A 544 14.32 -3.70 -7.92
N GLY A 545 14.55 -2.51 -7.35
CA GLY A 545 15.58 -1.59 -7.85
C GLY A 545 15.23 -1.16 -9.27
N LEU A 546 14.04 -0.58 -9.42
CA LEU A 546 13.51 -0.14 -10.70
C LEU A 546 14.22 1.13 -11.14
N VAL A 547 14.62 1.15 -12.42
CA VAL A 547 15.13 2.31 -13.17
C VAL A 547 14.13 2.57 -14.27
N PHE A 548 13.76 3.83 -14.49
CA PHE A 548 12.79 4.20 -15.50
C PHE A 548 13.48 4.93 -16.64
N ASP A 549 12.98 4.76 -17.86
CA ASP A 549 13.67 5.30 -19.04
C ASP A 549 13.61 6.84 -19.10
N ASP A 550 12.60 7.46 -18.48
CA ASP A 550 12.49 8.92 -18.37
C ASP A 550 13.45 9.55 -17.34
N ASP A 551 14.04 8.75 -16.44
CA ASP A 551 15.09 9.23 -15.52
C ASP A 551 16.38 9.59 -16.30
N VAL A 552 16.63 8.91 -17.42
CA VAL A 552 17.84 9.11 -18.25
C VAL A 552 17.75 10.42 -19.04
N ASP A 553 16.54 10.74 -19.53
CA ASP A 553 16.28 11.97 -20.29
C ASP A 553 16.35 13.23 -19.41
N GLU A 554 15.98 13.15 -18.13
CA GLU A 554 16.10 14.27 -17.17
C GLU A 554 17.55 14.58 -16.81
N GLU A 555 18.41 13.57 -16.62
CA GLU A 555 19.85 13.77 -16.39
C GLU A 555 20.55 14.35 -17.64
N GLU A 556 20.21 13.88 -18.84
CA GLU A 556 20.73 14.45 -20.09
C GLU A 556 20.23 15.88 -20.33
N ARG A 557 18.97 16.18 -20.01
CA ARG A 557 18.43 17.57 -20.05
C ARG A 557 19.09 18.47 -19.00
N ALA A 558 19.33 17.99 -17.79
CA ALA A 558 20.02 18.75 -16.75
C ALA A 558 21.48 19.02 -17.12
N ALA A 559 22.14 18.06 -17.78
CA ALA A 559 23.49 18.22 -18.33
C ALA A 559 23.53 19.19 -19.51
N ALA A 560 22.57 19.12 -20.45
CA ALA A 560 22.46 20.04 -21.58
C ALA A 560 22.08 21.47 -21.14
N GLY A 561 21.23 21.62 -20.11
CA GLY A 561 20.89 22.92 -19.53
C GLY A 561 22.06 23.61 -18.81
N HIS A 562 23.04 22.84 -18.32
CA HIS A 562 24.31 23.38 -17.80
C HIS A 562 25.31 23.75 -18.91
N MET A 563 25.11 23.29 -20.14
CA MET A 563 25.99 23.63 -21.27
C MET A 563 25.51 24.86 -22.07
N CYS A 564 24.31 25.41 -21.76
CA CYS A 564 23.76 26.58 -22.45
C CYS A 564 23.78 27.86 -21.59
N LYS A 565 24.69 27.94 -20.60
CA LYS A 565 24.98 29.16 -19.83
C LYS A 565 26.48 29.41 -19.74
N LEU A 566 27.14 29.44 -20.89
CA LEU A 566 28.43 30.12 -21.05
C LEU A 566 28.41 30.77 -22.44
N ASP A 567 28.75 32.06 -22.46
CA ASP A 567 28.99 32.95 -23.60
C ASP A 567 27.79 33.73 -24.17
N ASP A 568 27.41 34.79 -23.45
CA ASP A 568 26.98 36.08 -24.04
C ASP A 568 27.77 37.26 -23.43
N GLY A 569 29.10 37.15 -23.43
CA GLY A 569 29.98 38.31 -23.25
C GLY A 569 30.14 39.04 -24.58
N SER A 570 29.34 40.08 -24.82
CA SER A 570 29.59 41.07 -25.87
C SER A 570 30.47 42.18 -25.31
N ASP A 571 31.76 42.14 -25.63
CA ASP A 571 32.62 43.32 -25.65
C ASP A 571 32.93 43.68 -27.12
N GLU A 572 32.77 44.97 -27.40
CA GLU A 572 33.01 45.65 -28.67
C GLU A 572 34.49 45.52 -29.10
N ASP A 573 34.77 45.27 -30.39
CA ASP A 573 35.58 46.20 -31.20
C ASP A 573 35.70 45.78 -32.69
N ASP A 574 36.00 46.80 -33.49
CA ASP A 574 35.98 46.94 -34.95
C ASP A 574 36.89 46.02 -35.80
N GLY A 575 36.51 45.88 -37.08
CA GLY A 575 37.51 45.98 -38.17
C GLY A 575 37.63 44.85 -39.20
N ALA A 576 36.94 45.05 -40.33
CA ALA A 576 37.43 44.90 -41.71
C ALA A 576 37.91 43.55 -42.30
N ASP A 577 37.19 43.18 -43.37
CA ASP A 577 37.68 42.79 -44.71
C ASP A 577 37.97 41.32 -45.08
N GLY A 578 37.42 40.95 -46.25
CA GLY A 578 38.11 40.13 -47.25
C GLY A 578 37.88 38.61 -47.29
N GLY A 579 37.03 38.16 -48.22
CA GLY A 579 37.33 36.94 -49.00
C GLY A 579 36.36 35.75 -48.89
N SER A 580 35.52 35.58 -49.91
CA SER A 580 35.16 34.24 -50.46
C SER A 580 36.26 33.83 -51.46
N PRO A 581 36.41 32.57 -51.95
CA PRO A 581 35.44 31.47 -52.12
C PRO A 581 36.03 30.09 -51.66
N GLU A 582 35.38 28.92 -51.69
CA GLU A 582 35.04 28.06 -52.83
C GLU A 582 34.40 26.75 -52.34
N ARG A 583 33.73 26.09 -53.28
CA ARG A 583 33.08 24.76 -53.20
C ARG A 583 34.09 23.62 -53.09
N ALA A 584 33.70 22.49 -52.47
CA ALA A 584 34.05 21.15 -52.96
C ALA A 584 33.20 20.04 -52.32
N ASP A 585 32.97 19.04 -53.16
CA ASP A 585 32.04 17.92 -53.12
C ASP A 585 32.47 16.69 -52.28
N SER A 586 31.46 15.87 -51.97
CA SER A 586 31.43 14.39 -52.00
C SER A 586 32.23 13.53 -50.99
N ALA A 587 31.43 12.83 -50.17
CA ALA A 587 31.28 11.36 -50.11
C ALA A 587 32.21 10.44 -49.25
N VAL A 588 31.53 9.43 -48.67
CA VAL A 588 31.95 8.05 -48.32
C VAL A 588 32.43 7.74 -46.87
N VAL A 589 31.52 7.05 -46.15
CA VAL A 589 31.65 5.86 -45.28
C VAL A 589 32.55 5.87 -44.03
N GLY A 590 31.94 5.48 -42.88
CA GLY A 590 32.51 4.42 -42.05
C GLY A 590 32.88 4.75 -40.59
N GLN A 591 32.19 4.07 -39.67
CA GLN A 591 32.66 3.60 -38.36
C GLN A 591 33.00 4.60 -37.23
N GLY A 592 32.28 4.43 -36.11
CA GLY A 592 32.90 4.30 -34.78
C GLY A 592 33.38 5.57 -34.07
N ARG A 593 32.50 6.21 -33.28
CA ARG A 593 32.91 7.06 -32.15
C ARG A 593 32.15 6.71 -30.88
N ARG A 594 32.58 5.62 -30.22
CA ARG A 594 32.44 5.42 -28.78
C ARG A 594 33.84 5.11 -28.19
N PRO A 595 34.67 6.13 -27.92
CA PRO A 595 35.56 6.01 -26.76
C PRO A 595 35.84 7.32 -25.99
N VAL A 596 35.06 8.40 -26.15
CA VAL A 596 35.40 9.68 -25.47
C VAL A 596 34.84 9.76 -24.04
N LEU A 597 33.64 9.22 -23.78
CA LEU A 597 33.00 9.33 -22.45
C LEU A 597 33.70 8.49 -21.36
N ARG A 598 34.26 7.34 -21.73
CA ARG A 598 34.93 6.42 -20.79
C ARG A 598 36.29 6.97 -20.33
N ALA A 599 37.01 7.68 -21.21
CA ALA A 599 38.26 8.35 -20.88
C ALA A 599 38.05 9.51 -19.90
N VAL A 600 36.96 10.27 -20.06
CA VAL A 600 36.63 11.41 -19.18
C VAL A 600 36.18 10.93 -17.78
N LEU A 601 35.41 9.85 -17.70
CA LEU A 601 34.98 9.24 -16.43
C LEU A 601 36.14 8.60 -15.65
N ASP A 602 37.06 7.92 -16.33
CA ASP A 602 38.25 7.33 -15.71
C ASP A 602 39.22 8.41 -15.18
N GLU A 603 39.35 9.54 -15.89
CA GLU A 603 40.20 10.65 -15.44
C GLU A 603 39.62 11.36 -14.19
N ARG A 604 38.29 11.53 -14.13
CA ARG A 604 37.61 12.05 -12.93
C ARG A 604 37.73 11.12 -11.72
N LEU A 605 37.63 9.81 -11.92
CA LEU A 605 37.83 8.81 -10.86
C LEU A 605 39.28 8.79 -10.35
N ARG A 606 40.27 9.03 -11.20
CA ARG A 606 41.67 9.18 -10.81
C ARG A 606 41.91 10.46 -10.00
N GLN A 607 41.30 11.57 -10.39
CA GLN A 607 41.40 12.85 -9.66
C GLN A 607 40.78 12.75 -8.25
N MET A 608 39.61 12.12 -8.10
CA MET A 608 39.01 11.91 -6.78
C MET A 608 39.85 11.02 -5.85
N ARG A 609 40.52 10.00 -6.40
CA ARG A 609 41.42 9.14 -5.61
C ARG A 609 42.67 9.88 -5.14
N ARG A 610 43.21 10.81 -5.95
CA ARG A 610 44.36 11.65 -5.57
C ARG A 610 44.00 12.62 -4.43
N HIS A 611 42.83 13.24 -4.46
CA HIS A 611 42.35 14.10 -3.37
C HIS A 611 42.10 13.33 -2.06
N SER A 612 41.58 12.10 -2.15
CA SER A 612 41.39 11.24 -0.98
C SER A 612 42.71 10.79 -0.33
N GLN A 613 43.78 10.62 -1.12
CA GLN A 613 45.10 10.24 -0.60
C GLN A 613 45.87 11.44 0.00
N GLN A 614 45.73 12.64 -0.58
CA GLN A 614 46.31 13.87 0.01
C GLN A 614 45.64 14.25 1.34
N SER A 615 44.33 14.03 1.49
CA SER A 615 43.61 14.32 2.74
C SER A 615 44.02 13.39 3.90
N GLN A 616 44.53 12.18 3.61
CA GLN A 616 45.01 11.25 4.64
C GLN A 616 46.46 11.52 5.11
N GLN A 617 47.24 12.34 4.40
CA GLN A 617 48.63 12.64 4.78
C GLN A 617 48.80 13.88 5.67
N GLN A 618 47.73 14.65 5.95
CA GLN A 618 47.84 15.93 6.68
C GLN A 618 47.44 15.90 8.18
N HIS A 619 47.27 14.73 8.81
CA HIS A 619 47.08 14.64 10.27
C HIS A 619 47.95 13.55 10.93
N PRO A 620 49.05 13.91 11.64
CA PRO A 620 49.77 12.96 12.47
C PRO A 620 49.12 12.83 13.86
N ALA A 621 48.92 11.58 14.27
CA ALA A 621 48.36 11.16 15.55
C ALA A 621 49.29 11.48 16.74
N LYS A 622 48.76 12.10 17.80
CA LYS A 622 49.34 12.03 19.15
C LYS A 622 48.72 10.85 19.90
N ARG A 623 49.51 9.80 20.10
CA ARG A 623 49.20 8.64 20.93
C ARG A 623 50.19 8.63 22.10
N ALA A 624 49.72 8.80 23.33
CA ALA A 624 50.53 8.58 24.53
C ALA A 624 49.97 7.39 25.33
N ARG A 625 50.86 6.42 25.57
CA ARG A 625 50.71 5.21 26.40
C ARG A 625 50.63 5.61 27.89
N ARG A 626 49.91 4.84 28.73
CA ARG A 626 50.48 3.85 29.67
C ARG A 626 49.42 3.23 30.61
N GLN A 627 49.84 2.06 31.10
CA GLN A 627 49.24 0.97 31.87
C GLN A 627 48.72 1.26 33.31
N PRO A 628 48.17 0.25 34.02
CA PRO A 628 47.21 0.39 35.13
C PRO A 628 47.83 0.26 36.53
N GLY A 629 47.09 0.67 37.57
CA GLY A 629 47.33 0.24 38.95
C GLY A 629 46.77 1.18 40.04
N GLY A 630 46.07 0.59 41.02
CA GLY A 630 46.36 0.82 42.44
C GLY A 630 45.71 1.98 43.20
N SER A 631 44.73 1.61 44.03
CA SER A 631 44.53 2.00 45.45
C SER A 631 44.31 3.45 45.90
N SER A 632 43.24 3.57 46.71
CA SER A 632 43.12 4.29 47.99
C SER A 632 43.18 5.82 48.02
N GLY A 633 42.18 6.43 48.68
CA GLY A 633 42.32 7.80 49.20
C GLY A 633 40.99 8.47 49.54
N GLN A 634 40.67 8.51 50.83
CA GLN A 634 39.54 9.21 51.45
C GLN A 634 39.60 10.75 51.30
N ARG A 635 38.49 11.38 51.74
CA ARG A 635 38.25 12.77 52.22
C ARG A 635 37.48 13.64 51.21
N SER A 636 36.18 13.91 51.42
CA SER A 636 35.47 14.66 52.49
C SER A 636 35.46 16.17 52.28
N LEU A 637 34.28 16.75 52.58
CA LEU A 637 33.94 18.17 52.81
C LEU A 637 33.58 18.95 51.53
N SER A 638 32.61 19.87 51.48
CA SER A 638 31.42 20.28 52.25
C SER A 638 31.06 21.68 51.72
N GLY A 639 29.78 22.07 51.71
CA GLY A 639 29.34 23.46 51.51
C GLY A 639 28.41 23.61 50.31
N PHE A 640 27.08 23.54 50.45
CA PHE A 640 26.17 24.63 50.86
C PHE A 640 26.45 25.96 50.14
N VAL A 641 25.47 26.42 49.33
CA VAL A 641 24.67 27.65 49.56
C VAL A 641 23.57 27.72 48.49
N SER A 642 22.35 27.96 48.98
CA SER A 642 21.11 28.20 48.24
C SER A 642 20.98 29.65 47.74
N ILE A 643 19.89 29.86 46.98
CA ILE A 643 19.09 31.10 46.81
C ILE A 643 19.28 31.81 45.46
N SER A 644 18.47 31.45 44.45
CA SER A 644 17.22 32.14 44.05
C SER A 644 16.58 31.41 42.88
#